data_AF-A0A8C7NEA7-F1
#
_entry.id   AF-A0A8C7NEA7-F1
#
_cell.length_a   1.000
_cell.length_b   1.000
_cell.length_c   1.000
_cell.angle_alpha   90.00
_cell.angle_beta   90.00
_cell.angle_gamma   90.00
#
_symmetry.space_group_name_H-M   'P 1'
#
loop_
_entity.id
_entity.type
_entity.pdbx_description
1 polymer ?
#
loop_
_entity_poly.entity_id
_entity_poly.type
_entity_poly.pdbx_seq_one_letter_code
_entity_poly.pdbx_strand_id
1 'polypeptide(L)'
;MMADILELRTDGNSLLKAVWLRRLRLTRLLLDGGAYINESNERGETPLMVACMSKHSDPQSVSKAKLVKYLLDNKADPNIQDKAGRTALMHACSQRAGHEVVSHLLTNGADPSLEDRSGASALVYAINGDDKETLKGLLDACKAKGKEVIIITTDKSPSGTKTTKQYLNAPPSTELEDKCSAAFCTTPSDIELNTSSSPNSAEQHNTIFSFQTKLKTSSSTAAKLPNGPTSPTRRPANPKRARLPQLKRLQSEPWGLIAPSVLAPAATFQSLQQRNYGDKRIKVSQPVVEMDGDEMTRIIWEFIKEKLILSNVDVELKYYDLGLPYRDQTDDQVTIDSAIATQKYHVAVKCATITPDEQRVEEFKLKKMWKSPNGTIRNILGGTVFREPIICKNIPRLVPGWTQPITIGRHAFGDQYRATDFVVSKPGTFKMVFSPTDGSKGQEWEVYKFPGGGCGMGMYNTDESISGFAHSCFQYAIGKKWPLYLSTKNTILKAYDGRFKDIFEEIYQANYKPEFDKLKIWYEHRLIDDMVAQVLKSDGAFVWACKNYDGDVQSDILAQGFGSLGLMTSVLVCPDGKTIEAEAAHGTVTRHYREHQKGNPTSTNPIASIFAWTRGLEHRGKLDGNPDLIKFALTLEKVCVETVESGVMTKDLAGCIHGLSKCKLNVHYVNTEDFLDAIKNNLDKALGK
;
A
#
# COMPACT_ATOMS: atom_id res chain seq x y z
N MET A 1 2.38 48.96 2.58
CA MET A 1 1.05 48.30 2.65
C MET A 1 1.07 47.29 3.79
N MET A 2 -0.10 46.88 4.28
CA MET A 2 -0.25 46.27 5.60
C MET A 2 0.57 44.99 5.75
N ALA A 3 1.20 44.82 6.91
CA ALA A 3 1.74 43.52 7.30
C ALA A 3 0.57 42.65 7.74
N ASP A 4 0.19 41.67 6.92
CA ASP A 4 -0.73 40.63 7.35
C ASP A 4 -0.15 39.96 8.60
N ILE A 5 -0.86 40.14 9.71
CA ILE A 5 -0.64 39.34 10.91
C ILE A 5 -1.06 37.93 10.53
N LEU A 6 -0.07 37.11 10.16
CA LEU A 6 -0.21 35.66 10.00
C LEU A 6 -0.56 35.06 11.37
N GLU A 7 -1.83 35.19 11.75
CA GLU A 7 -2.43 34.39 12.81
C GLU A 7 -2.26 32.93 12.43
N LEU A 8 -1.47 32.21 13.24
CA LEU A 8 -1.24 30.81 13.05
C LEU A 8 -2.54 30.07 13.42
N ARG A 9 -3.18 29.46 12.43
CA ARG A 9 -4.29 28.54 12.66
C ARG A 9 -3.79 27.34 13.48
N THR A 10 -4.07 27.41 14.79
CA THR A 10 -3.75 26.43 15.84
C THR A 10 -5.01 25.69 16.31
N ASP A 11 -6.12 25.90 15.62
CA ASP A 11 -7.41 25.28 15.80
C ASP A 11 -7.31 23.75 15.66
N GLY A 12 -7.44 23.06 16.80
CA GLY A 12 -7.42 21.60 16.92
C GLY A 12 -6.13 20.99 17.48
N ASN A 13 -4.96 21.59 17.23
CA ASN A 13 -3.67 20.97 17.60
C ASN A 13 -3.00 21.60 18.83
N SER A 14 -3.08 20.88 19.96
CA SER A 14 -2.47 21.25 21.25
C SER A 14 -0.94 21.36 21.21
N LEU A 15 -0.26 20.51 20.43
CA LEU A 15 1.20 20.50 20.30
C LEU A 15 1.70 21.72 19.53
N LEU A 16 1.10 22.03 18.38
CA LEU A 16 1.41 23.23 17.60
C LEU A 16 1.16 24.51 18.41
N LYS A 17 0.07 24.57 19.18
CA LYS A 17 -0.20 25.71 20.08
C LYS A 17 0.84 25.86 21.19
N ALA A 18 1.25 24.75 21.82
CA ALA A 18 2.30 24.76 22.85
C ALA A 18 3.66 25.19 22.30
N VAL A 19 3.99 24.77 21.07
CA VAL A 19 5.24 25.11 20.38
C VAL A 19 5.25 26.53 19.85
N TRP A 20 4.13 27.02 19.30
CA TRP A 20 3.97 28.43 18.89
C TRP A 20 4.19 29.40 20.07
N LEU A 21 3.62 29.08 21.25
CA LEU A 21 3.82 29.82 22.50
C LEU A 21 5.20 29.55 23.15
N ARG A 22 6.04 28.69 22.55
CA ARG A 22 7.38 28.27 23.00
C ARG A 22 7.41 27.73 24.44
N ARG A 23 6.39 26.96 24.84
CA ARG A 23 6.22 26.43 26.20
C ARG A 23 6.82 25.03 26.35
N LEU A 24 8.15 24.95 26.44
CA LEU A 24 8.92 23.69 26.48
C LEU A 24 8.38 22.63 27.47
N ARG A 25 7.91 23.01 28.66
CA ARG A 25 7.31 22.07 29.63
C ARG A 25 6.01 21.44 29.11
N LEU A 26 5.17 22.22 28.45
CA LEU A 26 3.91 21.75 27.86
C LEU A 26 4.17 20.92 26.61
N THR A 27 5.10 21.37 25.73
CA THR A 27 5.56 20.58 24.58
C THR A 27 6.07 19.20 25.02
N ARG A 28 6.89 19.15 26.08
CA ARG A 28 7.36 17.89 26.66
C ARG A 28 6.21 17.01 27.17
N LEU A 29 5.30 17.54 27.98
CA LEU A 29 4.17 16.77 28.50
C LEU A 29 3.27 16.21 27.39
N LEU A 30 3.13 16.93 26.27
CA LEU A 30 2.35 16.46 25.13
C LEU A 30 3.07 15.33 24.37
N LEU A 31 4.39 15.45 24.13
CA LEU A 31 5.19 14.39 23.50
C LEU A 31 5.32 13.15 24.40
N ASP A 32 5.62 13.33 25.69
CA ASP A 32 5.64 12.27 26.72
C ASP A 32 4.25 11.61 26.85
N GLY A 33 3.17 12.34 26.53
CA GLY A 33 1.78 11.87 26.47
C GLY A 33 1.34 11.25 25.15
N GLY A 34 2.26 11.06 24.19
CA GLY A 34 1.99 10.38 22.91
C GLY A 34 1.54 11.27 21.75
N ALA A 35 1.64 12.61 21.85
CA ALA A 35 1.41 13.49 20.71
C ALA A 35 2.45 13.25 19.61
N TYR A 36 2.01 13.16 18.35
CA TYR A 36 2.90 12.85 17.23
C TYR A 36 3.79 14.04 16.86
N ILE A 37 5.11 13.85 16.87
CA ILE A 37 6.07 14.98 16.79
C ILE A 37 6.09 15.73 15.45
N ASN A 38 5.61 15.09 14.37
CA ASN A 38 5.52 15.68 13.03
C ASN A 38 4.07 16.02 12.64
N GLU A 39 3.14 16.10 13.59
CA GLU A 39 1.73 16.41 13.33
C GLU A 39 1.55 17.82 12.75
N SER A 40 1.05 17.91 11.52
CA SER A 40 0.89 19.17 10.78
C SER A 40 -0.54 19.73 10.84
N ASN A 41 -0.68 21.06 10.77
CA ASN A 41 -2.01 21.70 10.61
C ASN A 41 -2.54 21.64 9.16
N GLU A 42 -3.69 22.28 8.90
CA GLU A 42 -4.30 22.40 7.57
C GLU A 42 -3.38 23.02 6.49
N ARG A 43 -2.31 23.72 6.88
CA ARG A 43 -1.31 24.31 5.98
C ARG A 43 -0.09 23.40 5.73
N GLY A 44 -0.01 22.23 6.39
CA GLY A 44 1.16 21.36 6.37
C GLY A 44 2.29 21.82 7.31
N GLU A 45 2.03 22.80 8.18
CA GLU A 45 3.06 23.33 9.09
C GLU A 45 3.27 22.37 10.27
N THR A 46 4.45 21.76 10.37
CA THR A 46 4.83 20.84 11.47
C THR A 46 5.27 21.62 12.73
N PRO A 47 5.38 20.99 13.92
CA PRO A 47 5.82 21.68 15.13
C PRO A 47 7.22 22.28 14.96
N LEU A 48 8.10 21.62 14.21
CA LEU A 48 9.45 22.11 13.92
C LEU A 48 9.43 23.38 13.05
N MET A 49 8.55 23.47 12.04
CA MET A 49 8.36 24.70 11.25
C MET A 49 7.79 25.83 12.12
N VAL A 50 6.76 25.53 12.92
CA VAL A 50 6.10 26.48 13.83
C VAL A 50 7.07 27.03 14.88
N ALA A 51 8.02 26.22 15.37
CA ALA A 51 9.10 26.66 16.25
C ALA A 51 10.04 27.69 15.59
N CYS A 52 10.35 27.51 14.31
CA CYS A 52 11.15 28.46 13.51
C CYS A 52 10.39 29.77 13.24
N MET A 53 9.08 29.66 12.92
CA MET A 53 8.21 30.80 12.60
C MET A 53 7.82 31.65 13.82
N SER A 54 7.72 31.05 15.02
CA SER A 54 7.21 31.74 16.21
C SER A 54 7.97 33.04 16.53
N LYS A 55 7.21 34.13 16.72
CA LYS A 55 7.69 35.43 17.21
C LYS A 55 7.24 35.70 18.65
N HIS A 56 6.53 34.76 19.28
CA HIS A 56 5.87 34.96 20.57
C HIS A 56 6.86 34.99 21.74
N SER A 57 7.02 36.14 22.40
CA SER A 57 7.94 36.29 23.54
C SER A 57 7.19 36.68 24.81
N ASP A 58 7.17 35.76 25.77
CA ASP A 58 6.65 35.96 27.13
C ASP A 58 7.68 35.49 28.18
N PRO A 59 7.53 35.84 29.48
CA PRO A 59 8.48 35.46 30.54
C PRO A 59 8.63 33.95 30.81
N GLN A 60 7.75 33.11 30.24
CA GLN A 60 7.74 31.65 30.37
C GLN A 60 8.15 30.93 29.07
N SER A 61 8.45 31.70 28.01
CA SER A 61 8.85 31.20 26.69
C SER A 61 10.35 30.89 26.65
N VAL A 62 10.72 29.75 26.06
CA VAL A 62 12.14 29.40 25.88
C VAL A 62 12.73 30.01 24.60
N SER A 63 14.06 30.08 24.51
CA SER A 63 14.74 30.47 23.27
C SER A 63 14.40 29.53 22.11
N LYS A 64 14.32 30.07 20.88
CA LYS A 64 13.95 29.27 19.70
C LYS A 64 14.89 28.09 19.49
N ALA A 65 16.20 28.32 19.59
CA ALA A 65 17.24 27.29 19.47
C ALA A 65 17.03 26.14 20.46
N LYS A 66 16.67 26.41 21.71
CA LYS A 66 16.42 25.38 22.73
C LYS A 66 15.18 24.53 22.44
N LEU A 67 14.13 25.14 21.89
CA LEU A 67 12.90 24.42 21.50
C LEU A 67 13.13 23.58 20.23
N VAL A 68 13.75 24.16 19.20
CA VAL A 68 14.12 23.47 17.96
C VAL A 68 15.03 22.29 18.26
N LYS A 69 16.08 22.49 19.07
CA LYS A 69 16.95 21.40 19.51
C LYS A 69 16.17 20.28 20.22
N TYR A 70 15.27 20.62 21.15
CA TYR A 70 14.48 19.60 21.84
C TYR A 70 13.56 18.81 20.87
N LEU A 71 12.95 19.45 19.88
CA LEU A 71 12.15 18.74 18.86
C LEU A 71 13.02 17.79 18.02
N LEU A 72 14.20 18.24 17.58
CA LEU A 72 15.15 17.43 16.81
C LEU A 72 15.72 16.25 17.64
N ASP A 73 16.06 16.49 18.90
CA ASP A 73 16.51 15.44 19.84
C ASP A 73 15.45 14.32 19.99
N ASN A 74 14.16 14.67 19.87
CA ASN A 74 13.02 13.73 19.88
C ASN A 74 12.59 13.23 18.48
N LYS A 75 13.47 13.32 17.47
CA LYS A 75 13.28 12.81 16.10
C LYS A 75 12.21 13.54 15.25
N ALA A 76 12.02 14.84 15.46
CA ALA A 76 11.31 15.67 14.48
C ALA A 76 12.04 15.69 13.14
N ASP A 77 11.33 15.55 12.02
CA ASP A 77 11.93 15.53 10.68
C ASP A 77 12.03 16.96 10.10
N PRO A 78 13.26 17.47 9.81
CA PRO A 78 13.45 18.81 9.27
C PRO A 78 13.09 18.95 7.77
N ASN A 79 12.91 17.84 7.05
CA ASN A 79 12.76 17.80 5.59
C ASN A 79 11.31 17.71 5.11
N ILE A 80 10.34 17.54 6.02
CA ILE A 80 8.91 17.68 5.69
C ILE A 80 8.67 19.06 5.08
N GLN A 81 7.79 19.14 4.08
CA GLN A 81 7.39 20.37 3.39
C GLN A 81 5.95 20.76 3.72
N ASP A 82 5.70 22.05 3.91
CA ASP A 82 4.34 22.60 4.04
C ASP A 82 3.59 22.59 2.68
N LYS A 83 2.31 23.01 2.65
CA LYS A 83 1.53 23.08 1.40
C LYS A 83 2.06 24.08 0.36
N ALA A 84 3.01 24.95 0.72
CA ALA A 84 3.74 25.79 -0.23
C ALA A 84 5.07 25.16 -0.69
N GLY A 85 5.43 23.97 -0.18
CA GLY A 85 6.69 23.28 -0.45
C GLY A 85 7.82 23.65 0.51
N ARG A 86 7.55 24.42 1.57
CA ARG A 86 8.62 24.99 2.42
C ARG A 86 8.99 24.07 3.57
N THR A 87 10.28 23.87 3.77
CA THR A 87 10.84 23.10 4.90
C THR A 87 11.03 23.96 6.15
N ALA A 88 11.29 23.33 7.30
CA ALA A 88 11.65 24.06 8.52
C ALA A 88 12.91 24.94 8.34
N LEU A 89 13.85 24.50 7.50
CA LEU A 89 15.06 25.24 7.15
C LEU A 89 14.76 26.52 6.34
N MET A 90 13.85 26.45 5.37
CA MET A 90 13.40 27.63 4.61
C MET A 90 12.68 28.64 5.51
N HIS A 91 11.78 28.16 6.38
CA HIS A 91 11.09 28.99 7.37
C HIS A 91 12.08 29.66 8.34
N ALA A 92 13.11 28.96 8.79
CA ALA A 92 14.17 29.52 9.63
C ALA A 92 14.95 30.64 8.94
N CYS A 93 15.25 30.50 7.65
CA CYS A 93 15.95 31.52 6.86
C CYS A 93 15.03 32.73 6.58
N SER A 94 13.81 32.49 6.13
CA SER A 94 12.80 33.52 5.82
C SER A 94 12.46 34.40 7.03
N GLN A 95 12.33 33.80 8.23
CA GLN A 95 11.96 34.52 9.46
C GLN A 95 13.16 34.98 10.29
N ARG A 96 14.40 34.87 9.76
CA ARG A 96 15.67 35.17 10.45
C ARG A 96 15.71 34.56 11.86
N ALA A 97 15.49 33.24 11.95
CA ALA A 97 15.41 32.53 13.23
C ALA A 97 16.75 32.43 13.99
N GLY A 98 17.86 32.79 13.35
CA GLY A 98 19.21 32.87 13.90
C GLY A 98 20.09 31.67 13.52
N HIS A 99 21.40 31.92 13.39
CA HIS A 99 22.42 30.93 13.00
C HIS A 99 22.36 29.64 13.84
N GLU A 100 22.12 29.72 15.16
CA GLU A 100 22.01 28.54 16.03
C GLU A 100 20.88 27.58 15.61
N VAL A 101 19.72 28.12 15.21
CA VAL A 101 18.57 27.32 14.75
C VAL A 101 18.91 26.60 13.44
N VAL A 102 19.53 27.31 12.51
CA VAL A 102 19.98 26.77 11.22
C VAL A 102 21.06 25.70 11.40
N SER A 103 22.04 25.95 12.28
CA SER A 103 23.09 24.99 12.64
C SER A 103 22.50 23.70 13.24
N HIS A 104 21.53 23.81 14.15
CA HIS A 104 20.85 22.64 14.71
C HIS A 104 20.06 21.85 13.66
N LEU A 105 19.34 22.52 12.74
CA LEU A 105 18.63 21.86 11.64
C LEU A 105 19.60 21.12 10.70
N LEU A 106 20.67 21.77 10.26
CA LEU A 106 21.67 21.18 9.36
C LEU A 106 22.39 19.98 10.01
N THR A 107 22.77 20.10 11.29
CA THR A 107 23.42 19.00 12.05
C THR A 107 22.50 17.78 12.20
N ASN A 108 21.18 17.99 12.21
CA ASN A 108 20.18 16.92 12.28
C ASN A 108 19.62 16.51 10.90
N GLY A 109 20.36 16.77 9.82
CA GLY A 109 20.06 16.21 8.50
C GLY A 109 19.10 17.02 7.63
N ALA A 110 18.85 18.30 7.94
CA ALA A 110 18.12 19.18 7.03
C ALA A 110 18.82 19.30 5.67
N ASP A 111 18.07 19.22 4.57
CA ASP A 111 18.61 19.34 3.22
C ASP A 111 18.43 20.75 2.65
N PRO A 112 19.53 21.50 2.41
CA PRO A 112 19.45 22.87 1.88
C PRO A 112 19.12 22.94 0.39
N SER A 113 19.07 21.80 -0.32
CA SER A 113 18.72 21.71 -1.75
C SER A 113 17.26 21.36 -2.03
N LEU A 114 16.42 21.17 -1.01
CA LEU A 114 14.99 21.16 -1.23
C LEU A 114 14.55 22.55 -1.71
N GLU A 115 13.56 22.58 -2.59
CA GLU A 115 12.96 23.78 -3.19
C GLU A 115 11.47 23.81 -2.85
N ASP A 116 10.92 25.01 -2.65
CA ASP A 116 9.49 25.20 -2.52
C ASP A 116 8.78 25.23 -3.89
N ARG A 117 7.44 25.41 -3.90
CA ARG A 117 6.66 25.43 -5.14
C ARG A 117 6.98 26.61 -6.08
N SER A 118 7.79 27.57 -5.65
CA SER A 118 8.28 28.68 -6.47
C SER A 118 9.72 28.46 -6.99
N GLY A 119 10.33 27.30 -6.70
CA GLY A 119 11.73 27.00 -6.99
C GLY A 119 12.70 27.68 -6.01
N ALA A 120 12.24 28.17 -4.87
CA ALA A 120 13.08 28.84 -3.89
C ALA A 120 13.64 27.86 -2.86
N SER A 121 14.97 27.77 -2.78
CA SER A 121 15.70 27.00 -1.77
C SER A 121 15.87 27.79 -0.46
N ALA A 122 16.32 27.12 0.60
CA ALA A 122 16.72 27.79 1.84
C ALA A 122 17.81 28.86 1.64
N LEU A 123 18.70 28.68 0.66
CA LEU A 123 19.74 29.65 0.31
C LEU A 123 19.15 30.92 -0.33
N VAL A 124 18.17 30.77 -1.22
CA VAL A 124 17.45 31.90 -1.84
C VAL A 124 16.78 32.75 -0.76
N TYR A 125 16.14 32.12 0.23
CA TYR A 125 15.57 32.82 1.39
C TYR A 125 16.64 33.54 2.24
N ALA A 126 17.81 32.94 2.46
CA ALA A 126 18.89 33.58 3.22
C ALA A 126 19.50 34.79 2.48
N ILE A 127 19.66 34.72 1.16
CA ILE A 127 20.19 35.81 0.31
C ILE A 127 19.19 36.97 0.24
N ASN A 128 17.92 36.68 -0.07
CA ASN A 128 16.86 37.69 -0.09
C ASN A 128 16.64 38.32 1.31
N GLY A 129 16.99 37.58 2.37
CA GLY A 129 17.00 38.03 3.75
C GLY A 129 18.26 38.78 4.22
N ASP A 130 19.30 38.95 3.39
CA ASP A 130 20.61 39.57 3.72
C ASP A 130 21.26 39.07 5.03
N ASP A 131 21.05 37.79 5.38
CA ASP A 131 21.63 37.17 6.58
C ASP A 131 22.95 36.46 6.23
N LYS A 132 24.05 37.20 6.36
CA LYS A 132 25.41 36.76 5.98
C LYS A 132 25.93 35.59 6.82
N GLU A 133 25.57 35.51 8.11
CA GLU A 133 26.01 34.43 9.00
C GLU A 133 25.28 33.13 8.67
N THR A 134 23.96 33.20 8.50
CA THR A 134 23.15 32.05 8.05
C THR A 134 23.56 31.59 6.65
N LEU A 135 23.80 32.52 5.72
CA LEU A 135 24.25 32.22 4.36
C LEU A 135 25.60 31.48 4.34
N LYS A 136 26.56 31.91 5.17
CA LYS A 136 27.86 31.22 5.29
C LYS A 136 27.69 29.78 5.78
N GLY A 137 26.91 29.56 6.84
CA GLY A 137 26.62 28.23 7.37
C GLY A 137 25.94 27.30 6.35
N LEU A 138 25.02 27.83 5.54
CA LEU A 138 24.37 27.09 4.46
C LEU A 138 25.36 26.75 3.32
N LEU A 139 26.20 27.70 2.90
CA LEU A 139 27.21 27.46 1.86
C LEU A 139 28.23 26.39 2.27
N ASP A 140 28.69 26.43 3.53
CA ASP A 140 29.65 25.44 4.03
C ASP A 140 29.00 24.05 4.19
N ALA A 141 27.71 23.97 4.54
CA ALA A 141 26.95 22.73 4.52
C ALA A 141 26.70 22.17 3.09
N CYS A 142 26.48 23.04 2.10
CA CYS A 142 26.38 22.64 0.69
C CYS A 142 27.71 22.08 0.15
N LYS A 143 28.84 22.75 0.47
CA LYS A 143 30.19 22.27 0.14
C LYS A 143 30.49 20.92 0.79
N ALA A 144 30.13 20.75 2.07
CA ALA A 144 30.32 19.48 2.78
C ALA A 144 29.51 18.32 2.16
N LYS A 145 28.39 18.62 1.49
CA LYS A 145 27.60 17.67 0.68
C LYS A 145 28.09 17.51 -0.77
N GLY A 146 29.24 18.11 -1.13
CA GLY A 146 29.85 17.97 -2.46
C GLY A 146 29.08 18.65 -3.60
N LYS A 147 28.29 19.68 -3.31
CA LYS A 147 27.44 20.39 -4.28
C LYS A 147 28.03 21.75 -4.64
N GLU A 148 28.30 21.99 -5.93
CA GLU A 148 28.68 23.31 -6.43
C GLU A 148 27.44 24.19 -6.57
N VAL A 149 27.51 25.41 -6.02
CA VAL A 149 26.38 26.33 -5.90
C VAL A 149 26.61 27.54 -6.80
N ILE A 150 25.78 27.67 -7.84
CA ILE A 150 25.78 28.83 -8.74
C ILE A 150 24.61 29.73 -8.32
N ILE A 151 24.92 30.98 -7.93
CA ILE A 151 23.90 31.97 -7.55
C ILE A 151 23.77 32.96 -8.70
N ILE A 152 22.56 33.09 -9.27
CA ILE A 152 22.24 34.06 -10.31
C ILE A 152 21.25 35.08 -9.73
N THR A 153 21.69 36.32 -9.59
CA THR A 153 20.81 37.44 -9.23
C THR A 153 20.12 37.96 -10.49
N THR A 154 18.81 37.80 -10.57
CA THR A 154 17.97 38.41 -11.62
C THR A 154 17.42 39.75 -11.15
N ASP A 155 16.89 40.54 -12.09
CA ASP A 155 16.80 42.00 -11.97
C ASP A 155 16.02 42.56 -10.76
N LYS A 156 16.28 43.86 -10.51
CA LYS A 156 15.63 44.64 -9.46
C LYS A 156 14.17 44.92 -9.82
N SER A 157 13.25 44.46 -8.98
CA SER A 157 11.86 44.95 -8.99
C SER A 157 11.82 46.47 -8.76
N PRO A 158 10.82 47.21 -9.31
CA PRO A 158 10.57 48.62 -8.97
C PRO A 158 10.42 48.90 -7.47
N SER A 159 10.10 47.88 -6.66
CA SER A 159 10.05 47.94 -5.19
C SER A 159 11.43 47.87 -4.49
N GLY A 160 12.54 47.87 -5.25
CA GLY A 160 13.91 47.74 -4.72
C GLY A 160 14.30 46.32 -4.29
N THR A 161 13.37 45.37 -4.38
CA THR A 161 13.56 43.96 -3.99
C THR A 161 14.33 43.22 -5.09
N LYS A 162 15.46 42.61 -4.75
CA LYS A 162 16.25 41.76 -5.66
C LYS A 162 15.63 40.37 -5.71
N THR A 163 15.57 39.77 -6.90
CA THR A 163 15.18 38.35 -7.05
C THR A 163 16.42 37.50 -7.26
N THR A 164 16.59 36.44 -6.47
CA THR A 164 17.74 35.53 -6.58
C THR A 164 17.26 34.16 -7.01
N LYS A 165 17.79 33.63 -8.11
CA LYS A 165 17.62 32.23 -8.52
C LYS A 165 18.92 31.47 -8.20
N GLN A 166 18.82 30.34 -7.52
CA GLN A 166 19.96 29.44 -7.31
C GLN A 166 19.89 28.32 -8.35
N TYR A 167 21.04 27.93 -8.89
CA TYR A 167 21.18 26.72 -9.68
C TYR A 167 22.22 25.81 -9.03
N LEU A 168 21.91 24.51 -9.02
CA LEU A 168 22.75 23.47 -8.46
C LEU A 168 23.26 22.60 -9.63
N ASN A 169 24.58 22.56 -9.82
CA ASN A 169 25.30 21.77 -10.83
C ASN A 169 25.16 22.15 -12.33
N ALA A 170 24.27 23.06 -12.77
CA ALA A 170 24.35 23.73 -14.08
C ALA A 170 23.41 24.96 -14.18
N PRO A 171 23.78 26.06 -14.87
CA PRO A 171 22.82 27.09 -15.28
C PRO A 171 21.95 26.60 -16.45
N PRO A 172 20.72 27.13 -16.62
CA PRO A 172 19.84 26.74 -17.72
C PRO A 172 20.34 27.29 -19.06
N SER A 173 20.14 26.51 -20.12
CA SER A 173 20.30 26.97 -21.50
C SER A 173 19.36 28.15 -21.77
N THR A 174 19.90 29.29 -22.20
CA THR A 174 19.10 30.48 -22.48
C THR A 174 18.43 30.39 -23.85
N GLU A 175 17.24 29.82 -23.90
CA GLU A 175 16.29 30.04 -25.01
C GLU A 175 14.83 29.78 -24.56
N LEU A 176 13.94 30.72 -24.91
CA LEU A 176 12.47 30.61 -24.86
C LEU A 176 11.74 30.67 -23.50
N GLU A 177 11.72 31.85 -22.87
CA GLU A 177 10.55 32.33 -22.10
C GLU A 177 9.98 33.59 -22.78
N ASP A 178 8.96 33.44 -23.65
CA ASP A 178 7.84 34.40 -23.75
C ASP A 178 6.77 33.98 -24.78
N LYS A 179 5.63 33.46 -24.29
CA LYS A 179 4.25 33.87 -24.63
C LYS A 179 3.24 32.77 -24.29
N CYS A 180 2.26 33.13 -23.46
CA CYS A 180 1.03 32.36 -23.27
C CYS A 180 -0.15 33.17 -23.80
N SER A 181 -0.90 32.62 -24.76
CA SER A 181 -2.22 33.14 -25.16
C SER A 181 -3.05 32.01 -25.75
N ALA A 182 -4.27 31.83 -25.24
CA ALA A 182 -5.16 30.74 -25.62
C ALA A 182 -5.73 30.87 -27.04
N ALA A 183 -5.86 29.75 -27.75
CA ALA A 183 -6.73 29.58 -28.91
C ALA A 183 -7.17 28.11 -29.07
N PHE A 184 -8.24 27.90 -29.83
CA PHE A 184 -9.02 26.65 -29.90
C PHE A 184 -8.40 25.53 -30.77
N CYS A 185 -8.96 24.33 -30.61
CA CYS A 185 -8.67 23.14 -31.41
C CYS A 185 -8.95 23.33 -32.92
N THR A 186 -8.05 22.81 -33.75
CA THR A 186 -8.34 22.31 -35.12
C THR A 186 -7.48 21.09 -35.43
N THR A 187 -7.91 20.29 -36.42
CA THR A 187 -7.43 18.94 -36.74
C THR A 187 -6.13 18.89 -37.55
N PRO A 188 -5.33 17.80 -37.46
CA PRO A 188 -4.20 17.59 -38.35
C PRO A 188 -4.66 17.06 -39.71
N SER A 189 -4.14 17.65 -40.77
CA SER A 189 -4.17 17.09 -42.14
C SER A 189 -2.88 17.50 -42.84
N ASP A 190 -2.51 16.71 -43.85
CA ASP A 190 -1.39 16.89 -44.77
C ASP A 190 0.00 16.63 -44.20
N ILE A 191 0.35 15.33 -44.25
CA ILE A 191 1.73 14.83 -44.25
C ILE A 191 2.29 15.02 -45.65
N GLU A 192 3.41 15.74 -45.79
CA GLU A 192 4.29 15.60 -46.95
C GLU A 192 5.63 14.99 -46.52
N LEU A 193 5.95 13.83 -47.10
CA LEU A 193 7.26 13.19 -47.02
C LEU A 193 8.12 13.71 -48.17
N ASN A 194 9.36 14.12 -47.90
CA ASN A 194 10.38 14.20 -48.94
C ASN A 194 11.74 13.72 -48.43
N THR A 195 12.19 12.62 -49.02
CA THR A 195 13.52 12.02 -48.83
C THR A 195 14.45 12.47 -49.96
N SER A 196 15.74 12.75 -49.67
CA SER A 196 16.89 11.98 -50.23
C SER A 196 18.22 12.76 -50.34
N SER A 197 19.31 11.99 -50.24
CA SER A 197 20.63 12.18 -50.87
C SER A 197 21.63 13.23 -50.33
N SER A 198 22.82 12.73 -49.97
CA SER A 198 24.12 13.42 -50.06
C SER A 198 24.72 13.19 -51.47
N PRO A 199 25.79 13.92 -51.90
CA PRO A 199 27.15 13.41 -51.60
C PRO A 199 28.31 14.45 -51.49
N ASN A 200 29.39 14.00 -50.85
CA ASN A 200 30.83 14.33 -51.00
C ASN A 200 31.33 15.66 -51.62
N SER A 201 32.25 16.32 -50.89
CA SER A 201 33.58 16.74 -51.40
C SER A 201 34.59 16.92 -50.24
N ALA A 202 35.88 16.71 -50.49
CA ALA A 202 36.97 16.68 -49.49
C ALA A 202 38.01 17.81 -49.69
N GLU A 203 39.13 17.75 -48.94
CA GLU A 203 40.36 18.59 -49.01
C GLU A 203 40.29 19.97 -48.31
N GLN A 204 41.34 20.53 -47.65
CA GLN A 204 42.76 20.19 -47.38
C GLN A 204 43.14 20.79 -45.98
N HIS A 205 43.81 20.10 -45.05
CA HIS A 205 45.28 19.86 -44.87
C HIS A 205 46.15 20.98 -44.25
N ASN A 206 46.64 20.74 -43.00
CA ASN A 206 48.04 20.89 -42.50
C ASN A 206 48.08 21.05 -40.96
N THR A 207 48.47 20.06 -40.15
CA THR A 207 49.81 19.48 -39.83
C THR A 207 50.67 20.25 -38.81
N ILE A 208 51.58 19.48 -38.16
CA ILE A 208 52.60 19.84 -37.14
C ILE A 208 52.03 19.73 -35.71
N PHE A 209 52.62 18.97 -34.75
CA PHE A 209 53.82 18.11 -34.76
C PHE A 209 53.60 16.78 -33.97
N SER A 210 54.60 15.91 -33.93
CA SER A 210 54.61 14.60 -33.24
C SER A 210 55.93 14.39 -32.48
N PHE A 211 55.94 13.62 -31.39
CA PHE A 211 57.14 12.84 -31.00
C PHE A 211 56.77 11.55 -30.25
N GLN A 212 57.64 10.54 -30.37
CA GLN A 212 57.39 9.16 -29.94
C GLN A 212 58.53 8.59 -29.05
N THR A 213 58.11 7.75 -28.09
CA THR A 213 58.79 6.51 -27.60
C THR A 213 59.94 6.50 -26.56
N LYS A 214 59.85 5.46 -25.71
CA LYS A 214 60.89 4.70 -24.95
C LYS A 214 61.50 5.32 -23.69
N LEU A 215 62.05 4.56 -22.70
CA LEU A 215 61.69 3.27 -22.05
C LEU A 215 62.72 2.96 -20.91
N LYS A 216 62.32 2.21 -19.87
CA LYS A 216 63.13 1.35 -18.92
C LYS A 216 63.72 1.89 -17.59
N THR A 217 63.34 1.18 -16.49
CA THR A 217 64.14 0.67 -15.32
C THR A 217 64.84 1.65 -14.36
N SER A 218 65.11 1.40 -13.05
CA SER A 218 65.15 0.15 -12.24
C SER A 218 64.96 0.37 -10.70
N SER A 219 64.23 -0.57 -10.08
CA SER A 219 64.27 -1.18 -8.71
C SER A 219 65.37 -0.89 -7.64
N SER A 220 64.96 -0.88 -6.35
CA SER A 220 65.66 -1.56 -5.21
C SER A 220 64.82 -1.73 -3.90
N THR A 221 64.52 -2.99 -3.57
CA THR A 221 64.62 -3.71 -2.26
C THR A 221 64.42 -3.08 -0.85
N ALA A 222 63.48 -3.69 -0.09
CA ALA A 222 63.62 -4.27 1.29
C ALA A 222 63.72 -3.37 2.57
N ALA A 223 63.44 -3.83 3.82
CA ALA A 223 62.51 -4.86 4.37
C ALA A 223 62.47 -4.89 5.95
N LYS A 224 61.46 -5.57 6.52
CA LYS A 224 61.31 -6.15 7.91
C LYS A 224 60.95 -5.26 9.14
N LEU A 225 60.03 -5.86 9.94
CA LEU A 225 59.56 -5.69 11.34
C LEU A 225 60.69 -5.84 12.41
N PRO A 226 60.49 -5.77 13.77
CA PRO A 226 59.24 -5.78 14.58
C PRO A 226 59.18 -4.92 15.90
N ASN A 227 58.08 -5.08 16.67
CA ASN A 227 57.91 -4.98 18.15
C ASN A 227 57.81 -3.63 18.91
N GLY A 228 56.88 -3.59 19.90
CA GLY A 228 56.83 -2.63 21.04
C GLY A 228 57.71 -3.09 22.22
N PRO A 229 57.56 -2.59 23.49
CA PRO A 229 56.27 -2.49 24.21
C PRO A 229 56.10 -1.40 25.33
N THR A 230 54.91 -1.41 25.98
CA THR A 230 54.61 -1.08 27.41
C THR A 230 54.65 0.36 28.01
N SER A 231 53.79 0.56 29.03
CA SER A 231 53.47 1.78 29.80
C SER A 231 54.33 1.97 31.07
N PRO A 232 54.09 3.04 31.87
CA PRO A 232 53.67 2.78 33.27
C PRO A 232 52.60 3.74 33.87
N THR A 233 52.15 3.39 35.08
CA THR A 233 51.00 3.92 35.86
C THR A 233 51.32 4.95 36.95
N ARG A 234 50.33 5.76 37.38
CA ARG A 234 50.07 6.03 38.83
C ARG A 234 48.66 6.59 39.15
N ARG A 235 48.17 6.24 40.35
CA ARG A 235 46.96 6.70 41.10
C ARG A 235 47.46 7.46 42.38
N PRO A 236 46.65 7.89 43.41
CA PRO A 236 45.19 7.82 43.65
C PRO A 236 44.52 9.13 44.17
N ALA A 237 43.18 9.14 44.40
CA ALA A 237 42.52 9.45 45.70
C ALA A 237 40.99 9.76 45.59
N ASN A 238 40.26 9.39 46.66
CA ASN A 238 38.88 9.77 47.06
C ASN A 238 39.02 10.27 48.55
N PRO A 239 38.02 10.82 49.31
CA PRO A 239 36.54 10.69 49.17
C PRO A 239 35.69 11.93 49.59
N LYS A 240 34.34 11.84 49.51
CA LYS A 240 33.37 12.06 50.63
C LYS A 240 31.90 11.87 50.18
N ARG A 241 30.97 11.81 51.15
CA ARG A 241 29.63 11.17 51.06
C ARG A 241 28.56 12.00 51.78
N ALA A 242 27.32 12.05 51.29
CA ALA A 242 26.15 12.61 52.01
C ALA A 242 24.86 11.79 51.79
N ARG A 243 23.92 11.90 52.74
CA ARG A 243 22.63 11.17 52.94
C ARG A 243 21.45 12.16 52.82
N LEU A 244 20.16 11.84 52.64
CA LEU A 244 19.31 10.61 52.45
C LEU A 244 18.04 11.12 51.65
N PRO A 245 16.79 10.56 51.63
CA PRO A 245 16.21 9.37 52.26
C PRO A 245 15.51 8.35 51.32
N GLN A 246 15.16 7.19 51.88
CA GLN A 246 14.39 6.10 51.26
C GLN A 246 12.87 6.36 51.37
N LEU A 247 12.06 5.79 50.46
CA LEU A 247 10.73 5.28 50.81
C LEU A 247 10.36 4.01 50.00
N LYS A 248 10.14 2.93 50.76
CA LYS A 248 9.35 1.71 50.50
C LYS A 248 9.42 1.02 49.12
N ARG A 249 10.26 -0.02 49.08
CA ARG A 249 10.15 -1.21 48.22
C ARG A 249 8.90 -2.02 48.65
N LEU A 250 7.94 -2.25 47.75
CA LEU A 250 6.99 -3.35 47.84
C LEU A 250 7.52 -4.52 47.01
N GLN A 251 7.46 -5.73 47.55
CA GLN A 251 8.07 -6.91 46.94
C GLN A 251 7.14 -7.53 45.89
N SER A 252 7.73 -7.94 44.78
CA SER A 252 7.14 -8.90 43.85
C SER A 252 7.07 -10.28 44.50
N GLU A 253 5.87 -10.86 44.55
CA GLU A 253 5.64 -12.30 44.72
C GLU A 253 5.04 -12.86 43.41
N PRO A 254 5.27 -14.14 43.07
CA PRO A 254 5.07 -14.66 41.74
C PRO A 254 3.62 -15.10 41.48
N TRP A 255 3.15 -14.90 40.25
CA TRP A 255 1.84 -15.40 39.81
C TRP A 255 1.90 -16.92 39.57
N GLY A 256 1.56 -17.69 40.60
CA GLY A 256 1.25 -19.11 40.49
C GLY A 256 -0.16 -19.38 40.99
N LEU A 257 -1.06 -19.78 40.06
CA LEU A 257 -2.28 -20.60 40.23
C LEU A 257 -3.29 -20.31 39.11
N ILE A 258 -3.06 -20.92 37.94
CA ILE A 258 -4.14 -21.32 37.03
C ILE A 258 -3.95 -22.83 36.80
N ALA A 259 -5.03 -23.60 36.84
CA ALA A 259 -4.98 -25.05 37.00
C ALA A 259 -4.38 -25.80 35.80
N PRO A 260 -3.55 -26.84 36.03
CA PRO A 260 -3.03 -27.69 34.96
C PRO A 260 -4.13 -28.64 34.45
N SER A 261 -4.77 -28.30 33.34
CA SER A 261 -5.70 -29.20 32.62
C SER A 261 -5.64 -29.07 31.10
N VAL A 262 -4.51 -28.58 30.56
CA VAL A 262 -4.20 -28.65 29.13
C VAL A 262 -2.73 -29.07 28.97
N LEU A 263 -2.48 -30.39 28.91
CA LEU A 263 -1.31 -31.05 28.31
C LEU A 263 -1.40 -32.57 28.54
N ALA A 264 -2.13 -33.26 27.67
CA ALA A 264 -2.04 -34.71 27.49
C ALA A 264 -2.32 -35.03 26.00
N PRO A 265 -1.58 -35.97 25.36
CA PRO A 265 -1.74 -36.26 23.95
C PRO A 265 -3.01 -37.08 23.69
N ALA A 266 -4.10 -36.41 23.29
CA ALA A 266 -5.37 -37.05 22.97
C ALA A 266 -5.33 -37.70 21.57
N ALA A 267 -4.67 -38.87 21.47
CA ALA A 267 -4.93 -39.82 20.40
C ALA A 267 -6.28 -40.51 20.65
N THR A 268 -7.38 -39.79 20.44
CA THR A 268 -8.74 -40.31 20.56
C THR A 268 -9.58 -39.83 19.39
N PHE A 269 -10.10 -40.78 18.61
CA PHE A 269 -11.18 -40.55 17.66
C PHE A 269 -12.37 -39.94 18.42
N GLN A 270 -12.57 -38.63 18.32
CA GLN A 270 -13.82 -38.02 18.73
C GLN A 270 -14.87 -38.31 17.67
N SER A 271 -15.73 -39.29 17.94
CA SER A 271 -17.00 -39.41 17.24
C SER A 271 -17.76 -38.09 17.40
N LEU A 272 -17.99 -37.39 16.29
CA LEU A 272 -18.87 -36.23 16.23
C LEU A 272 -20.19 -36.60 16.91
N GLN A 273 -20.53 -35.92 18.01
CA GLN A 273 -21.87 -36.03 18.59
C GLN A 273 -22.85 -35.44 17.58
N GLN A 274 -23.52 -36.32 16.83
CA GLN A 274 -24.66 -35.96 16.00
C GLN A 274 -25.77 -35.41 16.93
N ARG A 275 -25.80 -34.09 17.08
CA ARG A 275 -26.97 -33.40 17.62
C ARG A 275 -28.09 -33.59 16.61
N ASN A 276 -29.12 -34.35 16.99
CA ASN A 276 -30.31 -34.55 16.17
C ASN A 276 -31.12 -33.25 16.05
N TYR A 277 -30.67 -32.35 15.18
CA TYR A 277 -31.58 -31.45 14.48
C TYR A 277 -32.55 -32.34 13.68
N GLY A 278 -33.86 -32.21 13.92
CA GLY A 278 -34.86 -32.91 13.10
C GLY A 278 -34.60 -32.58 11.64
N ASP A 279 -34.43 -33.61 10.80
CA ASP A 279 -33.55 -33.57 9.63
C ASP A 279 -34.13 -32.79 8.42
N LYS A 280 -34.27 -31.48 8.60
CA LYS A 280 -34.64 -30.48 7.58
C LYS A 280 -33.41 -29.80 6.95
N ARG A 281 -32.20 -30.32 7.19
CA ARG A 281 -30.96 -29.73 6.66
C ARG A 281 -30.72 -30.19 5.22
N ILE A 282 -30.28 -29.26 4.37
CA ILE A 282 -30.00 -29.53 2.96
C ILE A 282 -28.79 -30.46 2.87
N LYS A 283 -28.96 -31.66 2.31
CA LYS A 283 -27.88 -32.64 2.12
C LYS A 283 -26.98 -32.20 0.98
N VAL A 284 -25.66 -32.25 1.18
CA VAL A 284 -24.66 -31.96 0.14
C VAL A 284 -23.83 -33.21 -0.12
N SER A 285 -23.64 -33.56 -1.40
CA SER A 285 -23.09 -34.88 -1.77
C SER A 285 -21.57 -34.92 -1.83
N GLN A 286 -20.93 -33.79 -2.12
CA GLN A 286 -19.49 -33.63 -2.13
C GLN A 286 -19.02 -32.61 -1.07
N PRO A 287 -17.80 -32.75 -0.55
CA PRO A 287 -17.29 -31.84 0.46
C PRO A 287 -16.98 -30.45 -0.08
N VAL A 288 -16.82 -29.51 0.86
CA VAL A 288 -16.22 -28.18 0.64
C VAL A 288 -14.96 -28.07 1.51
N VAL A 289 -13.89 -27.50 0.98
CA VAL A 289 -12.69 -27.16 1.76
C VAL A 289 -12.96 -25.89 2.56
N GLU A 290 -12.74 -25.94 3.86
CA GLU A 290 -12.85 -24.79 4.75
C GLU A 290 -11.46 -24.37 5.20
N MET A 291 -11.08 -23.13 4.91
CA MET A 291 -9.82 -22.54 5.37
C MET A 291 -10.12 -21.50 6.44
N ASP A 292 -9.92 -21.85 7.72
CA ASP A 292 -10.08 -20.92 8.83
C ASP A 292 -8.93 -19.91 8.90
N GLY A 293 -9.12 -18.80 9.61
CA GLY A 293 -8.26 -17.62 9.54
C GLY A 293 -7.93 -17.02 10.90
N ASP A 294 -7.80 -15.69 10.92
CA ASP A 294 -7.22 -14.93 12.03
C ASP A 294 -8.15 -13.81 12.55
N GLU A 295 -7.85 -13.33 13.76
CA GLU A 295 -8.37 -12.10 14.39
C GLU A 295 -9.91 -11.95 14.36
N MET A 296 -10.42 -10.79 13.94
CA MET A 296 -11.85 -10.48 13.99
C MET A 296 -12.66 -11.34 13.00
N THR A 297 -12.06 -11.65 11.86
CA THR A 297 -12.67 -12.51 10.85
C THR A 297 -12.85 -13.93 11.34
N ARG A 298 -11.93 -14.48 12.15
CA ARG A 298 -12.08 -15.82 12.75
C ARG A 298 -13.32 -15.91 13.65
N ILE A 299 -13.57 -14.90 14.49
CA ILE A 299 -14.74 -14.82 15.36
C ILE A 299 -16.04 -14.79 14.54
N ILE A 300 -16.06 -13.98 13.47
CA ILE A 300 -17.21 -13.90 12.55
C ILE A 300 -17.42 -15.22 11.82
N TRP A 301 -16.34 -15.88 11.40
CA TRP A 301 -16.36 -17.14 10.66
C TRP A 301 -17.03 -18.28 11.44
N GLU A 302 -16.69 -18.41 12.73
CA GLU A 302 -17.33 -19.37 13.63
C GLU A 302 -18.84 -19.14 13.73
N PHE A 303 -19.29 -17.88 13.90
CA PHE A 303 -20.73 -17.58 13.92
C PHE A 303 -21.41 -17.96 12.60
N ILE A 304 -20.83 -17.59 11.46
CA ILE A 304 -21.42 -17.89 10.15
C ILE A 304 -21.57 -19.40 9.98
N LYS A 305 -20.50 -20.16 10.23
CA LYS A 305 -20.49 -21.62 10.16
C LYS A 305 -21.54 -22.26 11.06
N GLU A 306 -21.53 -21.97 12.36
CA GLU A 306 -22.38 -22.65 13.34
C GLU A 306 -23.84 -22.19 13.31
N LYS A 307 -24.10 -20.90 13.08
CA LYS A 307 -25.44 -20.31 13.19
C LYS A 307 -26.16 -20.17 11.86
N LEU A 308 -25.46 -19.90 10.77
CA LEU A 308 -26.05 -19.66 9.45
C LEU A 308 -25.93 -20.86 8.53
N ILE A 309 -24.78 -21.57 8.52
CA ILE A 309 -24.52 -22.66 7.57
C ILE A 309 -24.95 -24.02 8.13
N LEU A 310 -24.26 -24.56 9.14
CA LEU A 310 -24.46 -25.94 9.63
C LEU A 310 -25.82 -26.19 10.31
N SER A 311 -26.50 -25.11 10.72
CA SER A 311 -27.89 -25.11 11.20
C SER A 311 -28.94 -25.34 10.09
N ASN A 312 -28.52 -25.20 8.83
CA ASN A 312 -29.37 -25.26 7.62
C ASN A 312 -28.88 -26.30 6.58
N VAL A 313 -27.58 -26.57 6.54
CA VAL A 313 -26.90 -27.38 5.53
C VAL A 313 -26.11 -28.49 6.21
N ASP A 314 -26.24 -29.71 5.67
CA ASP A 314 -25.50 -30.90 6.08
C ASP A 314 -24.44 -31.19 5.01
N VAL A 315 -23.28 -30.54 5.17
CA VAL A 315 -22.15 -30.57 4.23
C VAL A 315 -20.91 -31.11 4.95
N GLU A 316 -20.15 -31.98 4.28
CA GLU A 316 -18.84 -32.40 4.77
C GLU A 316 -17.82 -31.26 4.55
N LEU A 317 -17.21 -30.77 5.64
CA LEU A 317 -16.17 -29.76 5.59
C LEU A 317 -14.80 -30.39 5.75
N LYS A 318 -13.91 -30.20 4.76
CA LYS A 318 -12.49 -30.53 4.88
C LYS A 318 -11.80 -29.32 5.48
N TYR A 319 -11.72 -29.31 6.81
CA TYR A 319 -11.21 -28.19 7.60
C TYR A 319 -9.68 -28.12 7.60
N TYR A 320 -9.15 -26.92 7.35
CA TYR A 320 -7.74 -26.55 7.44
C TYR A 320 -7.63 -25.24 8.22
N ASP A 321 -6.86 -25.24 9.31
CA ASP A 321 -6.62 -24.03 10.10
C ASP A 321 -5.47 -23.22 9.49
N LEU A 322 -5.78 -22.12 8.77
CA LEU A 322 -4.77 -21.20 8.27
C LEU A 322 -4.53 -20.02 9.23
N GLY A 323 -4.96 -20.14 10.48
CA GLY A 323 -4.57 -19.23 11.56
C GLY A 323 -3.04 -19.19 11.70
N LEU A 324 -2.49 -17.99 11.89
CA LEU A 324 -1.05 -17.74 11.95
C LEU A 324 -0.29 -18.66 12.95
N PRO A 325 -0.81 -18.97 14.16
CA PRO A 325 -0.14 -19.92 15.06
C PRO A 325 -0.01 -21.33 14.49
N TYR A 326 -1.02 -21.84 13.79
CA TYR A 326 -1.00 -23.20 13.24
C TYR A 326 -0.17 -23.30 11.95
N ARG A 327 -0.15 -22.24 11.14
CA ARG A 327 0.82 -22.10 10.04
C ARG A 327 2.25 -22.09 10.55
N ASP A 328 2.56 -21.35 11.62
CA ASP A 328 3.91 -21.39 12.20
C ASP A 328 4.24 -22.79 12.76
N GLN A 329 3.30 -23.42 13.48
CA GLN A 329 3.46 -24.78 14.00
C GLN A 329 3.78 -25.80 12.88
N THR A 330 3.06 -25.75 11.76
CA THR A 330 3.18 -26.67 10.61
C THR A 330 4.22 -26.26 9.57
N ASP A 331 5.02 -25.22 9.84
CA ASP A 331 5.99 -24.65 8.90
C ASP A 331 5.39 -24.24 7.54
N ASP A 332 4.16 -23.70 7.59
CA ASP A 332 3.27 -23.28 6.50
C ASP A 332 2.76 -24.43 5.59
N GLN A 333 3.00 -25.70 5.96
CA GLN A 333 2.54 -26.86 5.19
C GLN A 333 1.00 -26.94 5.10
N VAL A 334 0.27 -26.55 6.15
CA VAL A 334 -1.21 -26.54 6.15
C VAL A 334 -1.80 -25.67 5.02
N THR A 335 -1.11 -24.60 4.64
CA THR A 335 -1.48 -23.72 3.51
C THR A 335 -1.35 -24.43 2.16
N ILE A 336 -0.32 -25.27 2.01
CA ILE A 336 -0.10 -26.06 0.80
C ILE A 336 -1.13 -27.20 0.73
N ASP A 337 -1.34 -27.91 1.84
CA ASP A 337 -2.28 -29.03 1.93
C ASP A 337 -3.73 -28.61 1.64
N SER A 338 -4.14 -27.42 2.11
CA SER A 338 -5.48 -26.87 1.85
C SER A 338 -5.67 -26.52 0.37
N ALA A 339 -4.64 -26.00 -0.31
CA ALA A 339 -4.68 -25.75 -1.75
C ALA A 339 -4.77 -27.05 -2.56
N ILE A 340 -3.99 -28.08 -2.20
CA ILE A 340 -4.06 -29.41 -2.84
C ILE A 340 -5.45 -30.06 -2.61
N ALA A 341 -6.01 -29.93 -1.41
CA ALA A 341 -7.38 -30.35 -1.14
C ALA A 341 -8.41 -29.60 -2.00
N THR A 342 -8.17 -28.31 -2.26
CA THR A 342 -9.04 -27.50 -3.12
C THR A 342 -9.00 -27.97 -4.58
N GLN A 343 -7.82 -28.33 -5.11
CA GLN A 343 -7.73 -28.99 -6.44
C GLN A 343 -8.51 -30.30 -6.49
N LYS A 344 -8.51 -31.07 -5.39
CA LYS A 344 -9.18 -32.38 -5.30
C LYS A 344 -10.71 -32.27 -5.19
N TYR A 345 -11.23 -31.29 -4.44
CA TYR A 345 -12.67 -31.17 -4.15
C TYR A 345 -13.34 -30.00 -4.89
N HIS A 346 -12.58 -29.22 -5.66
CA HIS A 346 -13.00 -28.11 -6.53
C HIS A 346 -13.62 -26.87 -5.85
N VAL A 347 -13.87 -26.90 -4.54
CA VAL A 347 -14.52 -25.78 -3.84
C VAL A 347 -13.82 -25.51 -2.51
N ALA A 348 -13.32 -24.29 -2.35
CA ALA A 348 -12.87 -23.76 -1.07
C ALA A 348 -13.64 -22.51 -0.65
N VAL A 349 -13.86 -22.38 0.65
CA VAL A 349 -14.32 -21.16 1.32
C VAL A 349 -13.28 -20.76 2.35
N LYS A 350 -12.83 -19.50 2.31
CA LYS A 350 -11.65 -19.05 3.02
C LYS A 350 -11.90 -17.79 3.86
N CYS A 351 -11.47 -17.87 5.11
CA CYS A 351 -11.38 -16.77 6.06
C CYS A 351 -10.13 -15.90 5.80
N ALA A 352 -10.16 -14.64 6.22
CA ALA A 352 -8.99 -13.76 6.08
C ALA A 352 -7.86 -14.19 7.04
N THR A 353 -6.62 -14.09 6.57
CA THR A 353 -5.42 -14.62 7.23
C THR A 353 -4.33 -13.55 7.33
N ILE A 354 -3.60 -13.47 8.44
CA ILE A 354 -2.48 -12.55 8.62
C ILE A 354 -1.35 -12.94 7.65
N THR A 355 -0.87 -11.99 6.84
CA THR A 355 0.48 -12.08 6.25
C THR A 355 1.43 -11.38 7.22
N PRO A 356 2.38 -12.09 7.85
CA PRO A 356 3.18 -11.50 8.93
C PRO A 356 4.26 -10.55 8.41
N ASP A 357 4.42 -9.43 9.11
CA ASP A 357 5.55 -8.50 9.02
C ASP A 357 6.48 -8.67 10.26
N GLU A 358 7.48 -7.81 10.43
CA GLU A 358 8.38 -7.83 11.60
C GLU A 358 7.62 -7.71 12.94
N GLN A 359 6.57 -6.89 13.00
CA GLN A 359 5.78 -6.70 14.22
C GLN A 359 4.98 -7.97 14.55
N ARG A 360 4.45 -8.66 13.54
CA ARG A 360 3.77 -9.95 13.72
C ARG A 360 4.73 -11.07 14.10
N VAL A 361 5.96 -11.06 13.59
CA VAL A 361 7.02 -11.99 14.03
C VAL A 361 7.30 -11.82 15.52
N GLU A 362 7.41 -10.59 16.02
CA GLU A 362 7.58 -10.32 17.45
C GLU A 362 6.33 -10.66 18.29
N GLU A 363 5.13 -10.26 17.83
CA GLU A 363 3.86 -10.50 18.53
C GLU A 363 3.60 -12.00 18.75
N PHE A 364 3.69 -12.80 17.67
CA PHE A 364 3.37 -14.22 17.68
C PHE A 364 4.59 -15.12 17.95
N LYS A 365 5.79 -14.55 18.11
CA LYS A 365 7.07 -15.27 18.32
C LYS A 365 7.36 -16.29 17.21
N LEU A 366 7.12 -15.89 15.96
CA LEU A 366 7.18 -16.77 14.79
C LEU A 366 8.60 -17.30 14.54
N LYS A 367 8.70 -18.53 14.02
CA LYS A 367 9.95 -19.14 13.55
C LYS A 367 10.60 -18.31 12.43
N LYS A 368 9.77 -17.72 11.56
CA LYS A 368 10.18 -16.85 10.45
C LYS A 368 9.00 -15.99 9.97
N MET A 369 9.29 -15.02 9.11
CA MET A 369 8.28 -14.27 8.37
C MET A 369 7.71 -15.16 7.24
N TRP A 370 6.55 -15.78 7.48
CA TRP A 370 5.87 -16.66 6.52
C TRP A 370 5.30 -15.90 5.33
N LYS A 371 5.16 -16.58 4.19
CA LYS A 371 4.57 -16.00 2.98
C LYS A 371 3.05 -15.79 3.16
N SER A 372 2.46 -14.99 2.30
CA SER A 372 1.01 -14.80 2.28
C SER A 372 0.28 -16.08 1.87
N PRO A 373 -0.68 -16.60 2.66
CA PRO A 373 -1.43 -17.80 2.30
C PRO A 373 -2.16 -17.66 0.96
N ASN A 374 -2.74 -16.50 0.70
CA ASN A 374 -3.41 -16.18 -0.57
C ASN A 374 -2.43 -16.30 -1.75
N GLY A 375 -1.19 -15.84 -1.59
CA GLY A 375 -0.15 -16.02 -2.60
C GLY A 375 0.15 -17.50 -2.84
N THR A 376 0.40 -18.27 -1.78
CA THR A 376 0.68 -19.71 -1.88
C THR A 376 -0.46 -20.50 -2.53
N ILE A 377 -1.72 -20.27 -2.11
CA ILE A 377 -2.90 -20.95 -2.65
C ILE A 377 -3.09 -20.62 -4.14
N ARG A 378 -3.09 -19.33 -4.51
CA ARG A 378 -3.23 -18.89 -5.91
C ARG A 378 -2.09 -19.38 -6.80
N ASN A 379 -0.88 -19.55 -6.25
CA ASN A 379 0.25 -20.14 -6.97
C ASN A 379 0.08 -21.64 -7.27
N ILE A 380 -0.67 -22.37 -6.43
CA ILE A 380 -0.93 -23.81 -6.59
C ILE A 380 -2.16 -24.04 -7.47
N LEU A 381 -3.23 -23.28 -7.25
CA LEU A 381 -4.48 -23.39 -8.01
C LEU A 381 -4.38 -22.79 -9.43
N GLY A 382 -3.63 -21.70 -9.57
CA GLY A 382 -3.69 -20.85 -10.76
C GLY A 382 -5.02 -20.10 -10.86
N GLY A 383 -5.22 -19.40 -11.98
CA GLY A 383 -6.49 -18.74 -12.31
C GLY A 383 -6.58 -17.26 -11.94
N THR A 384 -7.82 -16.78 -11.86
CA THR A 384 -8.19 -15.36 -11.92
C THR A 384 -9.05 -14.98 -10.74
N VAL A 385 -8.69 -13.91 -10.01
CA VAL A 385 -9.50 -13.44 -8.86
C VAL A 385 -10.54 -12.44 -9.36
N PHE A 386 -11.81 -12.83 -9.32
CA PHE A 386 -12.94 -11.97 -9.64
C PHE A 386 -13.44 -11.26 -8.38
N ARG A 387 -13.47 -9.93 -8.42
CA ARG A 387 -14.01 -9.05 -7.37
C ARG A 387 -15.23 -8.29 -7.89
N GLU A 388 -16.35 -8.38 -7.17
CA GLU A 388 -17.63 -7.78 -7.53
C GLU A 388 -18.30 -7.13 -6.29
N PRO A 389 -18.81 -5.88 -6.41
CA PRO A 389 -19.45 -5.20 -5.30
C PRO A 389 -20.87 -5.73 -5.03
N ILE A 390 -21.22 -5.80 -3.76
CA ILE A 390 -22.54 -6.20 -3.25
C ILE A 390 -23.41 -4.94 -3.16
N ILE A 391 -24.40 -4.82 -4.06
CA ILE A 391 -25.23 -3.62 -4.17
C ILE A 391 -26.38 -3.64 -3.14
N CYS A 392 -26.40 -2.65 -2.25
CA CYS A 392 -27.54 -2.32 -1.39
C CYS A 392 -28.11 -0.96 -1.81
N LYS A 393 -29.43 -0.88 -2.10
CA LYS A 393 -30.05 0.33 -2.71
C LYS A 393 -29.92 1.59 -1.86
N ASN A 394 -29.92 1.44 -0.54
CA ASN A 394 -29.87 2.55 0.42
C ASN A 394 -28.44 3.01 0.76
N ILE A 395 -27.39 2.38 0.21
CA ILE A 395 -26.00 2.79 0.40
C ILE A 395 -25.58 3.75 -0.73
N PRO A 396 -25.25 5.02 -0.43
CA PRO A 396 -24.75 5.95 -1.42
C PRO A 396 -23.41 5.51 -2.00
N ARG A 397 -23.28 5.63 -3.32
CA ARG A 397 -22.03 5.35 -4.04
C ARG A 397 -21.25 6.65 -4.23
N LEU A 398 -19.93 6.60 -4.14
CA LEU A 398 -19.06 7.78 -4.32
C LEU A 398 -19.08 8.27 -5.77
N VAL A 399 -19.34 7.37 -6.72
CA VAL A 399 -19.63 7.69 -8.13
C VAL A 399 -21.11 7.37 -8.38
N PRO A 400 -22.01 8.37 -8.35
CA PRO A 400 -23.46 8.11 -8.42
C PRO A 400 -23.92 7.44 -9.72
N GLY A 401 -23.16 7.63 -10.81
CA GLY A 401 -23.45 7.06 -12.13
C GLY A 401 -23.38 5.54 -12.19
N TRP A 402 -22.61 4.88 -11.30
CA TRP A 402 -22.52 3.42 -11.23
C TRP A 402 -23.83 2.81 -10.72
N THR A 403 -24.80 2.62 -11.61
CA THR A 403 -26.10 2.02 -11.28
C THR A 403 -26.05 0.50 -11.28
N GLN A 404 -25.10 -0.07 -12.01
CA GLN A 404 -24.82 -1.50 -12.08
C GLN A 404 -23.45 -1.80 -11.43
N PRO A 405 -23.25 -3.01 -10.86
CA PRO A 405 -21.93 -3.46 -10.42
C PRO A 405 -20.94 -3.57 -11.58
N ILE A 406 -19.65 -3.55 -11.25
CA ILE A 406 -18.53 -3.79 -12.17
C ILE A 406 -17.71 -4.93 -11.57
N THR A 407 -17.38 -5.95 -12.38
CA THR A 407 -16.50 -7.05 -11.92
C THR A 407 -15.06 -6.77 -12.36
N ILE A 408 -14.08 -6.81 -11.46
CA ILE A 408 -12.66 -6.86 -11.82
C ILE A 408 -12.18 -8.30 -11.80
N GLY A 409 -11.66 -8.79 -12.92
CA GLY A 409 -10.90 -10.04 -13.01
C GLY A 409 -9.41 -9.72 -12.93
N ARG A 410 -8.77 -10.02 -11.80
CA ARG A 410 -7.33 -9.79 -11.57
C ARG A 410 -6.51 -11.01 -11.98
N HIS A 411 -5.51 -10.80 -12.84
CA HIS A 411 -4.48 -11.80 -13.13
C HIS A 411 -3.57 -12.01 -11.92
N ALA A 412 -3.82 -13.03 -11.11
CA ALA A 412 -3.16 -13.19 -9.80
C ALA A 412 -1.78 -13.88 -9.87
N PHE A 413 -0.99 -13.64 -10.92
CA PHE A 413 0.31 -14.27 -11.17
C PHE A 413 1.32 -13.27 -11.75
N GLY A 414 2.61 -13.53 -11.51
CA GLY A 414 3.71 -12.77 -12.13
C GLY A 414 3.75 -11.29 -11.76
N ASP A 415 4.29 -10.50 -12.69
CA ASP A 415 4.45 -9.03 -12.60
C ASP A 415 5.18 -8.63 -11.30
N GLN A 416 4.85 -7.47 -10.70
CA GLN A 416 5.48 -6.96 -9.47
C GLN A 416 5.46 -7.98 -8.31
N TYR A 417 4.45 -8.86 -8.25
CA TYR A 417 4.22 -9.79 -7.14
C TYR A 417 5.15 -11.02 -7.19
N ARG A 418 5.95 -11.16 -8.26
CA ARG A 418 7.05 -12.12 -8.37
C ARG A 418 8.33 -11.48 -8.92
N ALA A 419 8.47 -10.17 -8.74
CA ALA A 419 9.67 -9.45 -9.14
C ALA A 419 10.87 -9.79 -8.26
N THR A 420 12.07 -9.42 -8.72
CA THR A 420 13.29 -9.34 -7.91
C THR A 420 13.82 -7.93 -8.00
N ASP A 421 13.90 -7.24 -6.86
CA ASP A 421 14.35 -5.86 -6.73
C ASP A 421 15.60 -5.73 -5.86
N PHE A 422 16.32 -4.62 -6.01
CA PHE A 422 17.54 -4.34 -5.26
C PHE A 422 17.86 -2.84 -5.20
N VAL A 423 18.56 -2.43 -4.14
CA VAL A 423 19.07 -1.06 -3.98
C VAL A 423 20.49 -0.97 -4.53
N VAL A 424 20.73 0.01 -5.40
CA VAL A 424 22.04 0.38 -5.93
C VAL A 424 22.66 1.41 -5.00
N SER A 425 23.81 1.10 -4.41
CA SER A 425 24.52 1.99 -3.47
C SER A 425 25.74 2.70 -4.06
N LYS A 426 26.14 2.35 -5.29
CA LYS A 426 27.37 2.80 -5.96
C LYS A 426 27.17 2.84 -7.47
N PRO A 427 27.95 3.63 -8.22
CA PRO A 427 27.89 3.64 -9.68
C PRO A 427 28.13 2.24 -10.28
N GLY A 428 27.39 1.89 -11.32
CA GLY A 428 27.44 0.54 -11.92
C GLY A 428 26.44 0.35 -13.06
N THR A 429 26.56 -0.76 -13.80
CA THR A 429 25.67 -1.06 -14.93
C THR A 429 24.70 -2.18 -14.55
N PHE A 430 23.40 -1.95 -14.69
CA PHE A 430 22.37 -2.96 -14.57
C PHE A 430 22.02 -3.51 -15.95
N LYS A 431 22.01 -4.84 -16.06
CA LYS A 431 21.68 -5.58 -17.27
C LYS A 431 20.75 -6.76 -16.98
N MET A 432 20.00 -7.17 -17.99
CA MET A 432 19.25 -8.44 -18.04
C MET A 432 19.95 -9.41 -18.97
N VAL A 433 19.92 -10.70 -18.63
CA VAL A 433 20.48 -11.78 -19.46
C VAL A 433 19.45 -12.90 -19.55
N PHE A 434 19.16 -13.34 -20.76
CA PHE A 434 18.34 -14.53 -21.04
C PHE A 434 19.19 -15.63 -21.66
N SER A 435 19.18 -16.80 -21.03
CA SER A 435 19.95 -17.98 -21.46
C SER A 435 18.99 -19.10 -21.86
N PRO A 436 18.79 -19.34 -23.16
CA PRO A 436 17.95 -20.42 -23.67
C PRO A 436 18.40 -21.80 -23.19
N THR A 437 17.45 -22.65 -22.82
CA THR A 437 17.71 -24.03 -22.36
C THR A 437 18.02 -25.01 -23.49
N ASP A 438 17.70 -24.65 -24.73
CA ASP A 438 18.01 -25.41 -25.95
C ASP A 438 19.47 -25.22 -26.43
N GLY A 439 20.26 -24.39 -25.74
CA GLY A 439 21.63 -24.06 -26.11
C GLY A 439 21.77 -23.05 -27.25
N SER A 440 20.66 -22.44 -27.70
CA SER A 440 20.69 -21.34 -28.66
C SER A 440 21.31 -20.07 -28.04
N LYS A 441 21.68 -19.11 -28.89
CA LYS A 441 22.44 -17.93 -28.47
C LYS A 441 21.66 -17.06 -27.49
N GLY A 442 22.16 -16.97 -26.27
CA GLY A 442 21.63 -16.07 -25.22
C GLY A 442 21.65 -14.59 -25.62
N GLN A 443 20.78 -13.83 -24.96
CA GLN A 443 20.53 -12.42 -25.22
C GLN A 443 20.84 -11.59 -23.96
N GLU A 444 21.42 -10.41 -24.15
CA GLU A 444 21.80 -9.49 -23.07
C GLU A 444 21.32 -8.08 -23.42
N TRP A 445 20.73 -7.39 -22.45
CA TRP A 445 20.26 -6.01 -22.57
C TRP A 445 20.81 -5.18 -21.42
N GLU A 446 21.47 -4.07 -21.73
CA GLU A 446 21.73 -3.02 -20.73
C GLU A 446 20.40 -2.32 -20.41
N VAL A 447 20.05 -2.24 -19.13
CA VAL A 447 18.85 -1.55 -18.66
C VAL A 447 19.18 -0.10 -18.32
N TYR A 448 20.21 0.10 -17.51
CA TYR A 448 20.66 1.43 -17.11
C TYR A 448 22.08 1.41 -16.53
N LYS A 449 22.82 2.50 -16.74
CA LYS A 449 24.12 2.75 -16.13
C LYS A 449 23.99 3.81 -15.04
N PHE A 450 23.94 3.35 -13.80
CA PHE A 450 23.81 4.20 -12.61
C PHE A 450 25.08 5.03 -12.41
N PRO A 451 24.99 6.38 -12.35
CA PRO A 451 26.10 7.26 -11.98
C PRO A 451 26.27 7.41 -10.46
N GLY A 452 25.37 6.82 -9.66
CA GLY A 452 25.30 6.98 -8.21
C GLY A 452 24.33 5.97 -7.60
N GLY A 453 23.68 6.32 -6.49
CA GLY A 453 22.66 5.48 -5.86
C GLY A 453 21.36 5.40 -6.66
N GLY A 454 20.56 4.35 -6.42
CA GLY A 454 19.27 4.13 -7.09
C GLY A 454 18.65 2.79 -6.68
N CYS A 455 17.72 2.27 -7.49
CA CYS A 455 17.16 0.93 -7.35
C CYS A 455 16.94 0.29 -8.73
N GLY A 456 16.92 -1.04 -8.78
CA GLY A 456 16.64 -1.82 -9.99
C GLY A 456 15.67 -2.96 -9.69
N MET A 457 14.95 -3.42 -10.70
CA MET A 457 13.97 -4.51 -10.59
C MET A 457 13.86 -5.27 -11.92
N GLY A 458 13.65 -6.59 -11.85
CA GLY A 458 13.18 -7.41 -12.97
C GLY A 458 11.89 -8.15 -12.61
N MET A 459 10.98 -8.31 -13.58
CA MET A 459 9.71 -9.05 -13.42
C MET A 459 9.42 -9.89 -14.66
N TYR A 460 8.50 -10.86 -14.53
CA TYR A 460 8.13 -11.76 -15.61
C TYR A 460 6.66 -12.19 -15.52
N ASN A 461 6.15 -12.71 -16.64
CA ASN A 461 4.90 -13.47 -16.69
C ASN A 461 5.07 -14.66 -17.66
N THR A 462 4.05 -15.50 -17.83
CA THR A 462 4.10 -16.64 -18.78
C THR A 462 2.86 -16.68 -19.67
N ASP A 463 3.05 -17.05 -20.94
CA ASP A 463 1.97 -17.17 -21.93
C ASP A 463 0.86 -18.14 -21.45
N GLU A 464 1.23 -19.24 -20.78
CA GLU A 464 0.30 -20.17 -20.14
C GLU A 464 -0.60 -19.47 -19.11
N SER A 465 -0.01 -18.66 -18.22
CA SER A 465 -0.75 -17.94 -17.19
C SER A 465 -1.66 -16.85 -17.78
N ILE A 466 -1.18 -16.13 -18.78
CA ILE A 466 -1.97 -15.10 -19.49
C ILE A 466 -3.13 -15.76 -20.26
N SER A 467 -2.90 -16.93 -20.88
CA SER A 467 -3.95 -17.69 -21.59
C SER A 467 -5.03 -18.19 -20.63
N GLY A 468 -4.64 -18.76 -19.48
CA GLY A 468 -5.58 -19.18 -18.44
C GLY A 468 -6.40 -18.01 -17.87
N PHE A 469 -5.77 -16.84 -17.70
CA PHE A 469 -6.42 -15.60 -17.32
C PHE A 469 -7.46 -15.14 -18.37
N ALA A 470 -7.08 -15.14 -19.65
CA ALA A 470 -7.97 -14.82 -20.76
C ALA A 470 -9.21 -15.73 -20.79
N HIS A 471 -9.01 -17.05 -20.78
CA HIS A 471 -10.09 -18.03 -20.77
C HIS A 471 -11.07 -17.82 -19.60
N SER A 472 -10.54 -17.59 -18.39
CA SER A 472 -11.35 -17.31 -17.20
C SER A 472 -12.20 -16.04 -17.39
N CYS A 473 -11.62 -14.96 -17.90
CA CYS A 473 -12.32 -13.69 -18.13
C CYS A 473 -13.42 -13.80 -19.19
N PHE A 474 -13.18 -14.47 -20.32
CA PHE A 474 -14.19 -14.69 -21.35
C PHE A 474 -15.36 -15.55 -20.84
N GLN A 475 -15.06 -16.67 -20.16
CA GLN A 475 -16.09 -17.54 -19.56
C GLN A 475 -16.93 -16.80 -18.51
N TYR A 476 -16.30 -15.99 -17.66
CA TYR A 476 -17.02 -15.21 -16.64
C TYR A 476 -17.93 -14.16 -17.28
N ALA A 477 -17.44 -13.43 -18.29
CA ALA A 477 -18.23 -12.44 -19.04
C ALA A 477 -19.44 -13.07 -19.76
N ILE A 478 -19.28 -14.26 -20.36
CA ILE A 478 -20.36 -15.07 -20.94
C ILE A 478 -21.39 -15.45 -19.86
N GLY A 479 -20.95 -15.95 -18.70
CA GLY A 479 -21.83 -16.33 -17.59
C GLY A 479 -22.65 -15.16 -17.04
N LYS A 480 -22.06 -13.96 -17.00
CA LYS A 480 -22.73 -12.70 -16.60
C LYS A 480 -23.56 -12.09 -17.74
N LYS A 481 -23.32 -12.48 -18.99
CA LYS A 481 -23.83 -11.85 -20.23
C LYS A 481 -23.47 -10.36 -20.30
N TRP A 482 -22.23 -10.03 -19.96
CA TRP A 482 -21.69 -8.67 -19.96
C TRP A 482 -20.49 -8.53 -20.91
N PRO A 483 -20.23 -7.33 -21.46
CA PRO A 483 -19.00 -7.07 -22.21
C PRO A 483 -17.75 -7.18 -21.33
N LEU A 484 -16.60 -7.42 -21.97
CA LEU A 484 -15.30 -7.62 -21.35
C LEU A 484 -14.29 -6.59 -21.86
N TYR A 485 -13.58 -5.94 -20.93
CA TYR A 485 -12.49 -5.02 -21.25
C TYR A 485 -11.16 -5.53 -20.70
N LEU A 486 -10.10 -5.56 -21.51
CA LEU A 486 -8.72 -5.74 -21.03
C LEU A 486 -8.01 -4.39 -21.01
N SER A 487 -7.40 -4.02 -19.88
CA SER A 487 -6.57 -2.81 -19.78
C SER A 487 -5.08 -3.13 -19.69
N THR A 488 -4.25 -2.48 -20.52
CA THR A 488 -2.77 -2.55 -20.41
C THR A 488 -2.10 -1.20 -20.72
N LYS A 489 -0.78 -1.11 -20.66
CA LYS A 489 0.02 0.04 -21.13
C LYS A 489 0.97 -0.35 -22.27
N ASN A 490 0.46 -1.12 -23.25
CA ASN A 490 1.22 -1.61 -24.40
C ASN A 490 1.83 -0.53 -25.31
N THR A 491 1.38 0.74 -25.24
CA THR A 491 2.07 1.85 -25.91
C THR A 491 3.47 2.10 -25.35
N ILE A 492 3.69 1.82 -24.06
CA ILE A 492 4.97 1.94 -23.36
C ILE A 492 5.67 0.57 -23.29
N LEU A 493 5.01 -0.42 -22.69
CA LEU A 493 5.55 -1.78 -22.52
C LEU A 493 5.25 -2.64 -23.77
N LYS A 494 5.79 -2.22 -24.93
CA LYS A 494 5.41 -2.75 -26.26
C LYS A 494 5.46 -4.27 -26.40
N ALA A 495 6.47 -4.92 -25.81
CA ALA A 495 6.58 -6.37 -25.82
C ALA A 495 5.74 -7.02 -24.70
N TYR A 496 5.95 -6.61 -23.45
CA TYR A 496 5.36 -7.24 -22.26
C TYR A 496 3.82 -7.10 -22.24
N ASP A 497 3.31 -5.87 -22.33
CA ASP A 497 1.88 -5.59 -22.35
C ASP A 497 1.26 -5.80 -23.74
N GLY A 498 2.09 -5.83 -24.78
CA GLY A 498 1.70 -6.32 -26.11
C GLY A 498 1.28 -7.78 -26.04
N ARG A 499 2.09 -8.65 -25.43
CA ARG A 499 1.77 -10.09 -25.34
C ARG A 499 0.45 -10.39 -24.62
N PHE A 500 0.10 -9.61 -23.59
CA PHE A 500 -1.23 -9.67 -22.97
C PHE A 500 -2.36 -9.38 -23.95
N LYS A 501 -2.23 -8.29 -24.72
CA LYS A 501 -3.23 -7.92 -25.75
C LYS A 501 -3.33 -9.01 -26.82
N ASP A 502 -2.19 -9.45 -27.34
CA ASP A 502 -2.12 -10.38 -28.47
C ASP A 502 -2.72 -11.74 -28.09
N ILE A 503 -2.39 -12.29 -26.91
CA ILE A 503 -2.98 -13.55 -26.40
C ILE A 503 -4.50 -13.44 -26.22
N PHE A 504 -5.00 -12.33 -25.66
CA PHE A 504 -6.45 -12.15 -25.50
C PHE A 504 -7.16 -12.05 -26.86
N GLU A 505 -6.57 -11.35 -27.84
CA GLU A 505 -7.13 -11.23 -29.19
C GLU A 505 -7.12 -12.58 -29.92
N GLU A 506 -5.99 -13.31 -29.89
CA GLU A 506 -5.84 -14.67 -30.43
C GLU A 506 -6.94 -15.61 -29.88
N ILE A 507 -7.11 -15.65 -28.55
CA ILE A 507 -8.10 -16.47 -27.86
C ILE A 507 -9.53 -16.01 -28.14
N TYR A 508 -9.79 -14.70 -28.19
CA TYR A 508 -11.12 -14.16 -28.49
C TYR A 508 -11.60 -14.59 -29.87
N GLN A 509 -10.78 -14.35 -30.90
CA GLN A 509 -11.12 -14.64 -32.29
C GLN A 509 -11.28 -16.14 -32.53
N ALA A 510 -10.42 -16.97 -31.93
CA ALA A 510 -10.47 -18.42 -32.11
C ALA A 510 -11.63 -19.10 -31.36
N ASN A 511 -11.90 -18.70 -30.11
CA ASN A 511 -12.73 -19.50 -29.21
C ASN A 511 -14.04 -18.84 -28.77
N TYR A 512 -14.12 -17.51 -28.66
CA TYR A 512 -15.20 -16.85 -27.92
C TYR A 512 -16.06 -15.89 -28.74
N LYS A 513 -15.53 -15.30 -29.83
CA LYS A 513 -16.27 -14.34 -30.65
C LYS A 513 -17.67 -14.83 -31.08
N PRO A 514 -17.88 -16.09 -31.54
CA PRO A 514 -19.21 -16.55 -31.94
C PRO A 514 -20.24 -16.56 -30.79
N GLU A 515 -19.80 -16.81 -29.56
CA GLU A 515 -20.68 -16.81 -28.38
C GLU A 515 -20.94 -15.37 -27.88
N PHE A 516 -19.93 -14.50 -27.92
CA PHE A 516 -20.09 -13.07 -27.64
C PHE A 516 -21.07 -12.40 -28.62
N ASP A 517 -20.91 -12.63 -29.93
CA ASP A 517 -21.81 -12.15 -30.98
C ASP A 517 -23.26 -12.62 -30.73
N LYS A 518 -23.44 -13.92 -30.39
CA LYS A 518 -24.75 -14.53 -30.06
C LYS A 518 -25.40 -13.91 -28.83
N LEU A 519 -24.62 -13.58 -27.80
CA LEU A 519 -25.08 -12.94 -26.57
C LEU A 519 -25.21 -11.41 -26.68
N LYS A 520 -24.78 -10.81 -27.80
CA LYS A 520 -24.73 -9.36 -28.06
C LYS A 520 -23.87 -8.59 -27.06
N ILE A 521 -22.75 -9.20 -26.68
CA ILE A 521 -21.67 -8.62 -25.87
C ILE A 521 -20.39 -8.53 -26.70
N TRP A 522 -19.43 -7.73 -26.26
CA TRP A 522 -18.16 -7.52 -26.97
C TRP A 522 -16.95 -7.67 -26.04
N TYR A 523 -15.80 -7.94 -26.65
CA TYR A 523 -14.49 -7.80 -26.04
C TYR A 523 -13.78 -6.56 -26.62
N GLU A 524 -13.07 -5.81 -25.78
CA GLU A 524 -12.25 -4.67 -26.23
C GLU A 524 -10.96 -4.55 -25.41
N HIS A 525 -9.84 -4.28 -26.08
CA HIS A 525 -8.59 -3.85 -25.44
C HIS A 525 -8.55 -2.32 -25.32
N ARG A 526 -8.18 -1.80 -24.15
CA ARG A 526 -7.97 -0.37 -23.89
C ARG A 526 -6.66 -0.09 -23.19
N LEU A 527 -6.19 1.15 -23.33
CA LEU A 527 -5.11 1.66 -22.49
C LEU A 527 -5.66 1.92 -21.09
N ILE A 528 -4.88 1.57 -20.06
CA ILE A 528 -5.31 1.66 -18.64
C ILE A 528 -5.80 3.05 -18.24
N ASP A 529 -5.18 4.11 -18.76
CA ASP A 529 -5.54 5.52 -18.53
C ASP A 529 -6.85 5.95 -19.20
N ASP A 530 -7.18 5.39 -20.37
CA ASP A 530 -8.50 5.57 -20.98
C ASP A 530 -9.56 4.73 -20.23
N MET A 531 -9.23 3.48 -19.89
CA MET A 531 -10.14 2.57 -19.20
C MET A 531 -10.60 3.12 -17.84
N VAL A 532 -9.70 3.65 -17.00
CA VAL A 532 -10.10 4.28 -15.72
C VAL A 532 -10.99 5.51 -15.92
N ALA A 533 -10.76 6.27 -16.99
CA ALA A 533 -11.58 7.44 -17.33
C ALA A 533 -12.96 7.06 -17.89
N GLN A 534 -13.06 5.93 -18.60
CA GLN A 534 -14.33 5.34 -19.04
C GLN A 534 -15.11 4.77 -17.84
N VAL A 535 -14.45 4.01 -16.97
CA VAL A 535 -15.05 3.42 -15.75
C VAL A 535 -15.73 4.52 -14.92
N LEU A 536 -15.06 5.64 -14.66
CA LEU A 536 -15.62 6.79 -13.93
C LEU A 536 -16.86 7.43 -14.58
N LYS A 537 -17.04 7.29 -15.90
CA LYS A 537 -18.17 7.85 -16.67
C LYS A 537 -19.27 6.83 -16.99
N SER A 538 -18.98 5.54 -16.79
CA SER A 538 -19.88 4.43 -17.10
C SER A 538 -21.03 4.30 -16.10
N ASP A 539 -22.04 3.52 -16.48
CA ASP A 539 -23.14 3.09 -15.62
C ASP A 539 -22.92 1.71 -14.96
N GLY A 540 -21.91 0.95 -15.42
CA GLY A 540 -21.47 -0.35 -14.88
C GLY A 540 -21.74 -1.51 -15.83
N ALA A 541 -22.01 -2.71 -15.30
CA ALA A 541 -22.38 -3.92 -16.03
C ALA A 541 -21.35 -4.41 -17.07
N PHE A 542 -20.07 -4.40 -16.70
CA PHE A 542 -18.99 -5.01 -17.49
C PHE A 542 -18.01 -5.78 -16.61
N VAL A 543 -17.29 -6.70 -17.23
CA VAL A 543 -16.11 -7.35 -16.65
C VAL A 543 -14.87 -6.60 -17.11
N TRP A 544 -13.97 -6.30 -16.18
CA TRP A 544 -12.72 -5.62 -16.42
C TRP A 544 -11.56 -6.56 -16.07
N ALA A 545 -10.93 -7.12 -17.09
CA ALA A 545 -9.69 -7.87 -16.97
C ALA A 545 -8.52 -6.90 -16.71
N CYS A 546 -7.94 -7.03 -15.52
CA CYS A 546 -6.79 -6.25 -15.06
C CYS A 546 -5.55 -7.13 -14.90
N LYS A 547 -4.38 -6.60 -15.29
CA LYS A 547 -3.09 -7.15 -14.86
C LYS A 547 -2.97 -7.17 -13.33
N ASN A 548 -1.98 -7.87 -12.80
CA ASN A 548 -1.92 -8.20 -11.37
C ASN A 548 -1.96 -6.95 -10.46
N TYR A 549 -1.17 -5.93 -10.79
CA TYR A 549 -1.10 -4.67 -10.03
C TYR A 549 -2.33 -3.78 -10.22
N ASP A 550 -2.77 -3.62 -11.47
CA ASP A 550 -3.96 -2.83 -11.78
C ASP A 550 -5.20 -3.41 -11.08
N GLY A 551 -5.33 -4.74 -11.07
CA GLY A 551 -6.45 -5.44 -10.44
C GLY A 551 -6.46 -5.32 -8.91
N ASP A 552 -5.29 -5.19 -8.28
CA ASP A 552 -5.18 -4.90 -6.85
C ASP A 552 -5.74 -3.50 -6.56
N VAL A 553 -5.10 -2.47 -7.12
CA VAL A 553 -5.40 -1.05 -6.87
C VAL A 553 -6.83 -0.70 -7.27
N GLN A 554 -7.27 -1.11 -8.46
CA GLN A 554 -8.58 -0.73 -8.97
C GLN A 554 -9.72 -1.44 -8.23
N SER A 555 -9.50 -2.65 -7.69
CA SER A 555 -10.54 -3.35 -6.94
C SER A 555 -10.84 -2.72 -5.58
N ASP A 556 -9.84 -2.17 -4.91
CA ASP A 556 -10.03 -1.42 -3.66
C ASP A 556 -10.70 -0.06 -3.91
N ILE A 557 -10.34 0.64 -4.99
CA ILE A 557 -11.05 1.84 -5.46
C ILE A 557 -12.52 1.53 -5.74
N LEU A 558 -12.81 0.40 -6.40
CA LEU A 558 -14.15 -0.02 -6.74
C LEU A 558 -14.96 -0.36 -5.48
N ALA A 559 -14.39 -1.15 -4.56
CA ALA A 559 -15.03 -1.49 -3.30
C ALA A 559 -15.38 -0.25 -2.46
N GLN A 560 -14.46 0.71 -2.37
CA GLN A 560 -14.71 1.95 -1.66
C GLN A 560 -15.72 2.86 -2.38
N GLY A 561 -15.72 2.86 -3.72
CA GLY A 561 -16.68 3.61 -4.54
C GLY A 561 -18.11 3.07 -4.47
N PHE A 562 -18.27 1.76 -4.28
CA PHE A 562 -19.55 1.10 -4.01
C PHE A 562 -19.98 1.10 -2.53
N GLY A 563 -19.12 1.63 -1.63
CA GLY A 563 -19.48 1.99 -0.25
C GLY A 563 -18.47 1.51 0.80
N SER A 564 -18.15 0.22 0.80
CA SER A 564 -17.29 -0.41 1.82
C SER A 564 -16.60 -1.66 1.27
N LEU A 565 -15.37 -1.92 1.74
CA LEU A 565 -14.66 -3.20 1.55
C LEU A 565 -15.44 -4.41 2.09
N GLY A 566 -16.35 -4.20 3.06
CA GLY A 566 -17.28 -5.24 3.55
C GLY A 566 -18.40 -5.62 2.57
N LEU A 567 -18.57 -4.86 1.48
CA LEU A 567 -19.51 -5.10 0.38
C LEU A 567 -18.79 -5.50 -0.91
N MET A 568 -17.74 -6.32 -0.82
CA MET A 568 -16.98 -6.79 -1.98
C MET A 568 -16.73 -8.29 -1.88
N THR A 569 -17.22 -9.06 -2.86
CA THR A 569 -16.92 -10.49 -3.00
C THR A 569 -15.53 -10.69 -3.60
N SER A 570 -14.86 -11.81 -3.31
CA SER A 570 -13.62 -12.20 -3.99
C SER A 570 -13.65 -13.70 -4.27
N VAL A 571 -13.56 -14.10 -5.55
CA VAL A 571 -13.59 -15.51 -5.96
C VAL A 571 -12.46 -15.77 -6.95
N LEU A 572 -11.49 -16.58 -6.57
CA LEU A 572 -10.54 -17.19 -7.49
C LEU A 572 -11.27 -18.24 -8.33
N VAL A 573 -11.20 -18.11 -9.66
CA VAL A 573 -11.73 -19.09 -10.63
C VAL A 573 -10.56 -19.65 -11.44
N CYS A 574 -10.41 -20.97 -11.43
CA CYS A 574 -9.39 -21.68 -12.18
C CYS A 574 -9.80 -21.83 -13.66
N PRO A 575 -8.83 -21.97 -14.59
CA PRO A 575 -9.12 -22.11 -16.03
C PRO A 575 -9.78 -23.45 -16.41
N ASP A 576 -9.88 -24.40 -15.48
CA ASP A 576 -10.60 -25.66 -15.65
C ASP A 576 -12.14 -25.50 -15.67
N GLY A 577 -12.65 -24.30 -15.35
CA GLY A 577 -14.08 -23.99 -15.25
C GLY A 577 -14.80 -24.69 -14.09
N LYS A 578 -14.06 -25.30 -13.16
CA LYS A 578 -14.59 -26.14 -12.07
C LYS A 578 -14.07 -25.74 -10.70
N THR A 579 -12.78 -25.45 -10.58
CA THR A 579 -12.14 -25.22 -9.29
C THR A 579 -12.24 -23.75 -8.89
N ILE A 580 -12.79 -23.47 -7.70
CA ILE A 580 -12.87 -22.12 -7.13
C ILE A 580 -12.38 -22.07 -5.68
N GLU A 581 -11.94 -20.88 -5.29
CA GLU A 581 -11.71 -20.49 -3.89
C GLU A 581 -12.38 -19.14 -3.65
N ALA A 582 -13.27 -19.08 -2.65
CA ALA A 582 -14.06 -17.88 -2.34
C ALA A 582 -13.65 -17.31 -0.97
N GLU A 583 -13.29 -16.03 -0.95
CA GLU A 583 -12.86 -15.29 0.25
C GLU A 583 -13.54 -13.91 0.35
N ALA A 584 -13.44 -13.29 1.52
CA ALA A 584 -13.73 -11.87 1.66
C ALA A 584 -12.59 -11.05 1.00
N ALA A 585 -12.93 -9.94 0.33
CA ALA A 585 -11.91 -9.11 -0.32
C ALA A 585 -11.00 -8.34 0.66
N HIS A 586 -11.38 -8.26 1.95
CA HIS A 586 -10.68 -7.50 2.99
C HIS A 586 -9.79 -8.39 3.88
N GLY A 587 -8.84 -7.75 4.57
CA GLY A 587 -8.01 -8.42 5.59
C GLY A 587 -8.74 -8.75 6.89
N THR A 588 -7.97 -9.13 7.91
CA THR A 588 -8.42 -9.69 9.20
C THR A 588 -9.05 -8.69 10.19
N VAL A 589 -9.14 -7.42 9.79
CA VAL A 589 -9.69 -6.29 10.56
C VAL A 589 -9.03 -6.11 11.94
N THR A 590 -7.69 -6.21 12.00
CA THR A 590 -6.84 -6.09 13.20
C THR A 590 -7.29 -5.01 14.18
N ARG A 591 -7.61 -3.80 13.70
CA ARG A 591 -8.03 -2.68 14.57
C ARG A 591 -9.27 -3.02 15.40
N HIS A 592 -10.25 -3.72 14.82
CA HIS A 592 -11.46 -4.12 15.56
C HIS A 592 -11.15 -5.29 16.49
N TYR A 593 -10.28 -6.21 16.08
CA TYR A 593 -9.81 -7.28 16.97
C TYR A 593 -9.11 -6.74 18.22
N ARG A 594 -8.31 -5.66 18.12
CA ARG A 594 -7.69 -5.02 19.31
C ARG A 594 -8.71 -4.40 20.26
N GLU A 595 -9.87 -3.99 19.78
CA GLU A 595 -10.97 -3.50 20.64
C GLU A 595 -11.72 -4.68 21.26
N HIS A 596 -12.00 -5.74 20.48
CA HIS A 596 -12.56 -6.99 21.00
C HIS A 596 -11.69 -7.61 22.10
N GLN A 597 -10.36 -7.63 21.94
CA GLN A 597 -9.40 -8.09 22.96
C GLN A 597 -9.47 -7.29 24.28
N LYS A 598 -10.03 -6.07 24.27
CA LYS A 598 -10.26 -5.24 25.48
C LYS A 598 -11.66 -5.42 26.06
N GLY A 599 -12.53 -6.20 25.42
CA GLY A 599 -13.96 -6.28 25.73
C GLY A 599 -14.78 -5.09 25.21
N ASN A 600 -14.22 -4.25 24.33
CA ASN A 600 -14.95 -3.12 23.75
C ASN A 600 -15.85 -3.57 22.59
N PRO A 601 -17.05 -2.97 22.40
CA PRO A 601 -17.95 -3.33 21.32
C PRO A 601 -17.33 -3.02 19.95
N THR A 602 -17.45 -3.96 19.02
CA THR A 602 -17.00 -3.79 17.62
C THR A 602 -18.20 -3.62 16.70
N SER A 603 -17.98 -3.12 15.48
CA SER A 603 -19.01 -3.12 14.42
C SER A 603 -18.30 -3.40 13.11
N THR A 604 -18.05 -4.69 12.89
CA THR A 604 -17.33 -5.24 11.76
C THR A 604 -18.34 -5.85 10.81
N ASN A 605 -18.31 -5.44 9.55
CA ASN A 605 -19.22 -5.93 8.51
C ASN A 605 -18.90 -7.39 8.15
N PRO A 606 -19.81 -8.35 8.37
CA PRO A 606 -19.57 -9.77 8.06
C PRO A 606 -20.02 -10.16 6.65
N ILE A 607 -20.63 -9.26 5.87
CA ILE A 607 -21.33 -9.60 4.62
C ILE A 607 -20.38 -10.24 3.61
N ALA A 608 -19.20 -9.68 3.36
CA ALA A 608 -18.21 -10.30 2.48
C ALA A 608 -17.81 -11.73 2.92
N SER A 609 -17.71 -12.00 4.22
CA SER A 609 -17.44 -13.36 4.75
C SER A 609 -18.63 -14.31 4.57
N ILE A 610 -19.87 -13.83 4.68
CA ILE A 610 -21.08 -14.60 4.35
C ILE A 610 -21.14 -14.90 2.84
N PHE A 611 -20.73 -13.95 2.00
CA PHE A 611 -20.66 -14.10 0.56
C PHE A 611 -19.57 -15.10 0.12
N ALA A 612 -18.45 -15.19 0.84
CA ALA A 612 -17.47 -16.26 0.63
C ALA A 612 -18.10 -17.66 0.80
N TRP A 613 -18.82 -17.88 1.91
CA TRP A 613 -19.55 -19.13 2.16
C TRP A 613 -20.61 -19.42 1.09
N THR A 614 -21.49 -18.46 0.82
CA THR A 614 -22.61 -18.65 -0.12
C THR A 614 -22.14 -18.86 -1.55
N ARG A 615 -21.09 -18.17 -2.03
CA ARG A 615 -20.52 -18.42 -3.37
C ARG A 615 -19.88 -19.80 -3.48
N GLY A 616 -19.19 -20.27 -2.44
CA GLY A 616 -18.70 -21.64 -2.36
C GLY A 616 -19.83 -22.68 -2.42
N LEU A 617 -20.88 -22.51 -1.61
CA LEU A 617 -22.03 -23.42 -1.57
C LEU A 617 -22.87 -23.38 -2.86
N GLU A 618 -23.06 -22.20 -3.47
CA GLU A 618 -23.75 -22.05 -4.75
C GLU A 618 -22.99 -22.82 -5.85
N HIS A 619 -21.66 -22.71 -5.89
CA HIS A 619 -20.83 -23.41 -6.86
C HIS A 619 -20.77 -24.92 -6.60
N ARG A 620 -20.65 -25.35 -5.33
CA ARG A 620 -20.83 -26.75 -4.93
C ARG A 620 -22.17 -27.30 -5.41
N GLY A 621 -23.24 -26.50 -5.26
CA GLY A 621 -24.58 -26.84 -5.73
C GLY A 621 -24.67 -26.96 -7.25
N LYS A 622 -23.98 -26.10 -8.01
CA LYS A 622 -23.88 -26.20 -9.48
C LYS A 622 -23.15 -27.48 -9.91
N LEU A 623 -22.03 -27.82 -9.25
CA LEU A 623 -21.25 -29.02 -9.54
C LEU A 623 -21.99 -30.32 -9.16
N ASP A 624 -22.76 -30.31 -8.07
CA ASP A 624 -23.53 -31.46 -7.58
C ASP A 624 -24.92 -31.59 -8.23
N GLY A 625 -25.37 -30.59 -8.98
CA GLY A 625 -26.74 -30.53 -9.51
C GLY A 625 -27.81 -30.36 -8.40
N ASN A 626 -27.46 -29.67 -7.31
CA ASN A 626 -28.28 -29.49 -6.11
C ASN A 626 -28.95 -28.10 -6.09
N PRO A 627 -30.21 -27.96 -6.58
CA PRO A 627 -30.91 -26.68 -6.65
C PRO A 627 -31.30 -26.11 -5.28
N ASP A 628 -31.49 -26.95 -4.25
CA ASP A 628 -31.84 -26.48 -2.91
C ASP A 628 -30.65 -25.77 -2.25
N LEU A 629 -29.43 -26.27 -2.44
CA LEU A 629 -28.21 -25.61 -1.96
C LEU A 629 -27.98 -24.26 -2.67
N ILE A 630 -28.19 -24.20 -3.99
CA ILE A 630 -28.13 -22.96 -4.77
C ILE A 630 -29.17 -21.96 -4.24
N LYS A 631 -30.42 -22.41 -4.05
CA LYS A 631 -31.52 -21.57 -3.54
C LYS A 631 -31.22 -21.07 -2.12
N PHE A 632 -30.67 -21.89 -1.24
CA PHE A 632 -30.25 -21.49 0.10
C PHE A 632 -29.16 -20.41 0.06
N ALA A 633 -28.11 -20.60 -0.74
CA ALA A 633 -27.05 -19.61 -0.90
C ALA A 633 -27.59 -18.24 -1.35
N LEU A 634 -28.40 -18.23 -2.42
CA LEU A 634 -29.05 -17.02 -2.93
C LEU A 634 -30.04 -16.40 -1.93
N THR A 635 -30.70 -17.21 -1.10
CA THR A 635 -31.60 -16.72 -0.03
C THR A 635 -30.81 -16.00 1.07
N LEU A 636 -29.67 -16.54 1.48
CA LEU A 636 -28.81 -15.93 2.50
C LEU A 636 -28.16 -14.63 1.98
N GLU A 637 -27.68 -14.61 0.74
CA GLU A 637 -27.20 -13.37 0.10
C GLU A 637 -28.30 -12.29 0.08
N LYS A 638 -29.52 -12.67 -0.33
CA LYS A 638 -30.68 -11.77 -0.36
C LYS A 638 -31.02 -11.24 1.04
N VAL A 639 -31.01 -12.09 2.07
CA VAL A 639 -31.24 -11.69 3.47
C VAL A 639 -30.21 -10.67 3.95
N CYS A 640 -28.94 -10.77 3.52
CA CYS A 640 -27.93 -9.77 3.84
C CYS A 640 -28.26 -8.40 3.24
N VAL A 641 -28.61 -8.35 1.96
CA VAL A 641 -28.99 -7.11 1.27
C VAL A 641 -30.27 -6.52 1.86
N GLU A 642 -31.33 -7.32 2.06
CA GLU A 642 -32.60 -6.86 2.63
C GLU A 642 -32.48 -6.38 4.07
N THR A 643 -31.58 -6.97 4.88
CA THR A 643 -31.30 -6.50 6.25
C THR A 643 -30.68 -5.11 6.25
N VAL A 644 -29.69 -4.86 5.38
CA VAL A 644 -29.11 -3.52 5.18
C VAL A 644 -30.15 -2.54 4.63
N GLU A 645 -30.93 -2.94 3.63
CA GLU A 645 -31.99 -2.10 3.04
C GLU A 645 -33.11 -1.76 4.04
N SER A 646 -33.38 -2.64 5.02
CA SER A 646 -34.31 -2.37 6.14
C SER A 646 -33.79 -1.37 7.20
N GLY A 647 -32.53 -0.92 7.09
CA GLY A 647 -31.90 0.04 7.98
C GLY A 647 -31.06 -0.56 9.12
N VAL A 648 -31.00 -1.89 9.24
CA VAL A 648 -30.11 -2.56 10.20
C VAL A 648 -28.75 -2.78 9.53
N MET A 649 -27.70 -2.15 10.01
CA MET A 649 -26.38 -2.20 9.37
C MET A 649 -25.21 -1.93 10.34
N THR A 650 -23.99 -2.25 9.91
CA THR A 650 -22.74 -1.97 10.63
C THR A 650 -22.24 -0.54 10.41
N LYS A 651 -21.28 -0.11 11.23
CA LYS A 651 -20.81 1.29 11.33
C LYS A 651 -20.21 1.84 10.04
N ASP A 652 -19.56 1.00 9.24
CA ASP A 652 -19.03 1.36 7.93
C ASP A 652 -20.17 1.81 6.98
N LEU A 653 -21.24 1.02 6.89
CA LEU A 653 -22.39 1.29 6.03
C LEU A 653 -23.19 2.51 6.47
N ALA A 654 -23.44 2.65 7.78
CA ALA A 654 -24.04 3.85 8.35
C ALA A 654 -23.17 5.09 8.10
N GLY A 655 -21.84 4.91 8.06
CA GLY A 655 -20.86 5.92 7.69
C GLY A 655 -21.05 6.46 6.28
N CYS A 656 -21.42 5.61 5.31
CA CYS A 656 -21.75 6.01 3.94
C CYS A 656 -23.01 6.88 3.86
N ILE A 657 -24.01 6.62 4.70
CA ILE A 657 -25.29 7.36 4.70
C ILE A 657 -25.20 8.69 5.48
N HIS A 658 -24.63 8.65 6.69
CA HIS A 658 -24.72 9.76 7.64
C HIS A 658 -23.39 10.51 7.87
N GLY A 659 -22.27 9.95 7.40
CA GLY A 659 -20.92 10.37 7.75
C GLY A 659 -20.46 9.78 9.10
N LEU A 660 -19.26 9.21 9.11
CA LEU A 660 -18.71 8.46 10.25
C LEU A 660 -18.71 9.23 11.59
N SER A 661 -18.54 10.56 11.55
CA SER A 661 -18.54 11.43 12.75
C SER A 661 -19.92 11.66 13.37
N LYS A 662 -21.01 11.42 12.63
CA LYS A 662 -22.40 11.57 13.12
C LYS A 662 -23.03 10.25 13.56
N CYS A 663 -22.43 9.13 13.18
CA CYS A 663 -22.92 7.78 13.45
C CYS A 663 -22.90 7.45 14.95
N LYS A 664 -24.01 6.89 15.46
CA LYS A 664 -24.16 6.45 16.85
C LYS A 664 -24.64 4.99 16.89
N LEU A 665 -24.02 4.20 17.78
CA LEU A 665 -24.40 2.81 18.06
C LEU A 665 -25.85 2.77 18.57
N ASN A 666 -26.60 1.77 18.13
CA ASN A 666 -28.02 1.53 18.43
C ASN A 666 -28.96 2.67 18.02
N VAL A 667 -28.52 3.54 17.10
CA VAL A 667 -29.34 4.59 16.46
C VAL A 667 -29.18 4.56 14.94
N HIS A 668 -27.94 4.47 14.45
CA HIS A 668 -27.62 4.43 13.01
C HIS A 668 -26.96 3.12 12.59
N TYR A 669 -26.32 2.40 13.53
CA TYR A 669 -25.66 1.12 13.30
C TYR A 669 -25.73 0.26 14.55
N VAL A 670 -25.54 -1.05 14.37
CA VAL A 670 -25.45 -2.07 15.43
C VAL A 670 -24.03 -2.61 15.58
N ASN A 671 -23.73 -3.30 16.69
CA ASN A 671 -22.45 -3.99 16.85
C ASN A 671 -22.37 -5.25 15.95
N THR A 672 -21.22 -5.93 15.94
CA THR A 672 -20.99 -7.10 15.07
C THR A 672 -21.95 -8.24 15.40
N GLU A 673 -22.17 -8.48 16.68
CA GLU A 673 -22.96 -9.56 17.24
C GLU A 673 -24.46 -9.38 16.96
N ASP A 674 -25.01 -8.21 17.29
CA ASP A 674 -26.40 -7.80 17.02
C ASP A 674 -26.72 -7.82 15.51
N PHE A 675 -25.75 -7.46 14.65
CA PHE A 675 -25.92 -7.54 13.21
C PHE A 675 -25.99 -9.00 12.72
N LEU A 676 -25.09 -9.85 13.20
CA LEU A 676 -25.08 -11.29 12.89
C LEU A 676 -26.36 -11.98 13.38
N ASP A 677 -26.87 -11.64 14.56
CA ASP A 677 -28.15 -12.12 15.07
C ASP A 677 -29.34 -11.58 14.26
N ALA A 678 -29.31 -10.33 13.79
CA ALA A 678 -30.34 -9.81 12.87
C ALA A 678 -30.38 -10.60 11.55
N ILE A 679 -29.21 -10.89 10.95
CA ILE A 679 -29.08 -11.76 9.77
C ILE A 679 -29.65 -13.15 10.05
N LYS A 680 -29.26 -13.78 11.17
CA LYS A 680 -29.75 -15.10 11.58
C LYS A 680 -31.27 -15.11 11.71
N ASN A 681 -31.84 -14.15 12.43
CA ASN A 681 -33.28 -14.05 12.66
C ASN A 681 -34.07 -13.78 11.37
N ASN A 682 -33.49 -13.06 10.41
CA ASN A 682 -34.12 -12.83 9.11
C ASN A 682 -33.98 -14.05 8.19
N LEU A 683 -32.89 -14.80 8.28
CA LEU A 683 -32.71 -16.09 7.59
C LEU A 683 -33.71 -17.13 8.09
N ASP A 684 -33.86 -17.30 9.40
CA ASP A 684 -34.81 -18.25 9.97
C ASP A 684 -36.25 -17.96 9.51
N LYS A 685 -36.66 -16.67 9.52
CA LYS A 685 -37.96 -16.24 8.93
C LYS A 685 -38.08 -16.58 7.45
N ALA A 686 -37.05 -16.30 6.65
CA ALA A 686 -37.03 -16.58 5.21
C ALA A 686 -37.11 -18.08 4.88
N LEU A 687 -36.63 -18.94 5.79
CA LEU A 687 -36.68 -20.40 5.71
C LEU A 687 -37.91 -21.02 6.41
N GLY A 688 -38.77 -20.21 7.05
CA GLY A 688 -39.97 -20.67 7.74
C GLY A 688 -39.69 -21.48 9.01
N LYS A 689 -38.69 -21.07 9.79
CA LYS A 689 -38.28 -21.67 11.07
C LYS A 689 -38.86 -20.97 12.30
#